data_AF-A0A9E3N6M5-F1
#
_entry.id   AF-A0A9E3N6M5-F1
#
_cell.length_a   1.000
_cell.length_b   1.000
_cell.length_c   1.000
_cell.angle_alpha   90.00
_cell.angle_beta   90.00
_cell.angle_gamma   90.00
#
_symmetry.space_group_name_H-M   'P 1'
#
loop_
_entity.id
_entity.type
_entity.pdbx_description
1 polymer ?
#
loop_
_entity_poly.entity_id
_entity_poly.type
_entity_poly.pdbx_seq_one_letter_code
_entity_poly.pdbx_strand_id
1 'polypeptide(L)'
;TVKGNFNWTRAREGVMKSAVLGDDLQKLFPLIYEGQSDTACFDNALELLVMAGYPIAQAMMMMIPEAWENHATMDENRRAFYEYHAAMMEPWDGPAAMAFTDGRHIGGTLDRNGLRPARYIVTDDDLVVMASESGTLPIPESRIVKKWRLQPGKMFLIDLEAGRIIDDKELKDTYSNAKPYKAWIKSVRIKLNEIKLSESQLSQNRVKDAQGEKAAISLLDRQQAFGYTQEDLKFLMAPMAVLGEEATGSMGNDSPLAVMSNKLKPLYSYFKQLFAQVTNPPIDPIREAMVMSLVSFIGPKPNLLDTNNVNPPMRLEVSQPVIGFDDMARLRNISLHTGGKFKSYELNICYPVSWGKEGIEASLASLCAEAVDAVKSGHNILIISDRNVNADQVAIPALLATSAIHQHLVQRGLRASTGLVVETGSCRETHHFALLAGYGAEAVHPYLALETLVDLAHTLPHEMAADKAMYNYTKAVGKGLMKVMSKMGISTYMSYCGAQIFEAIGLNKSLVDKYFRGTSSTVEGIGLFEVAEEALRLHALAFGKDPLLANSLDVGGEYAYRVRGEDHLWTPDAIAKLQHSTRANNYSTYKEYAQLINDQSKRHLTLRGLFEFKIDPTKAIPLDEVESAKEIVKRFATGAMSLGSISTEAHATLAIAMNRIGGKSNTG
;
A
#
# COMPACT_ATOMS: atom_id res chain seq x y z
N THR A 1 11.01 -0.45 -5.71
CA THR A 1 9.90 -1.42 -5.58
C THR A 1 10.34 -2.89 -5.60
N VAL A 2 11.60 -3.21 -5.25
CA VAL A 2 12.19 -4.55 -5.47
C VAL A 2 11.37 -5.72 -4.90
N LYS A 3 10.78 -5.59 -3.70
CA LYS A 3 9.97 -6.66 -3.10
C LYS A 3 8.76 -7.05 -3.96
N GLY A 4 8.04 -6.06 -4.50
CA GLY A 4 6.91 -6.29 -5.39
C GLY A 4 7.34 -6.97 -6.68
N ASN A 5 8.41 -6.47 -7.30
CA ASN A 5 8.94 -7.04 -8.54
C ASN A 5 9.42 -8.48 -8.33
N PHE A 6 10.11 -8.75 -7.22
CA PHE A 6 10.51 -10.11 -6.83
C PHE A 6 9.30 -11.03 -6.69
N ASN A 7 8.27 -10.61 -5.94
CA ASN A 7 7.06 -11.39 -5.73
C ASN A 7 6.31 -11.67 -7.05
N TRP A 8 6.21 -10.67 -7.94
CA TRP A 8 5.56 -10.83 -9.23
C TRP A 8 6.37 -11.69 -10.21
N THR A 9 7.70 -11.58 -10.23
CA THR A 9 8.57 -12.50 -10.97
C THR A 9 8.35 -13.93 -10.51
N ARG A 10 8.35 -14.17 -9.20
CA ARG A 10 8.06 -15.49 -8.61
C ARG A 10 6.64 -15.98 -8.96
N ALA A 11 5.65 -15.10 -8.96
CA ALA A 11 4.27 -15.45 -9.36
C ALA A 11 4.13 -15.82 -10.84
N ARG A 12 5.08 -15.41 -11.69
CA ARG A 12 5.16 -15.76 -13.11
C ARG A 12 5.97 -17.03 -13.37
N GLU A 13 6.79 -17.48 -12.41
CA GLU A 13 7.53 -18.74 -12.52
C GLU A 13 6.56 -19.90 -12.77
N GLY A 14 6.88 -20.73 -13.78
CA GLY A 14 6.04 -21.85 -14.21
C GLY A 14 4.91 -21.51 -15.20
N VAL A 15 4.55 -20.23 -15.40
CA VAL A 15 3.55 -19.81 -16.40
C VAL A 15 4.18 -19.19 -17.64
N MET A 16 5.36 -18.60 -17.50
CA MET A 16 6.10 -18.02 -18.62
C MET A 16 6.47 -19.07 -19.66
N LYS A 17 6.35 -18.70 -20.94
CA LYS A 17 6.77 -19.51 -22.07
C LYS A 17 7.60 -18.66 -23.02
N SER A 18 8.76 -19.15 -23.43
CA SER A 18 9.61 -18.48 -24.41
C SER A 18 9.80 -19.38 -25.63
N ALA A 19 9.58 -18.85 -26.82
CA ALA A 19 9.89 -19.56 -28.06
C ALA A 19 11.40 -19.72 -28.29
N VAL A 20 12.21 -18.83 -27.71
CA VAL A 20 13.67 -18.82 -27.86
C VAL A 20 14.33 -19.78 -26.87
N LEU A 21 13.96 -19.70 -25.59
CA LEU A 21 14.56 -20.53 -24.53
C LEU A 21 13.93 -21.93 -24.45
N GLY A 22 12.72 -22.12 -24.97
CA GLY A 22 12.04 -23.41 -25.00
C GLY A 22 11.98 -24.08 -23.62
N ASP A 23 12.31 -25.38 -23.58
CA ASP A 23 12.30 -26.19 -22.36
C ASP A 23 13.41 -25.82 -21.36
N ASP A 24 14.47 -25.12 -21.81
CA ASP A 24 15.57 -24.69 -20.96
C ASP A 24 15.18 -23.57 -19.99
N LEU A 25 14.06 -22.87 -20.25
CA LEU A 25 13.53 -21.84 -19.34
C LEU A 25 13.34 -22.36 -17.91
N GLN A 26 12.95 -23.64 -17.75
CA GLN A 26 12.75 -24.24 -16.43
C GLN A 26 14.05 -24.38 -15.63
N LYS A 27 15.20 -24.46 -16.30
CA LYS A 27 16.53 -24.56 -15.67
C LYS A 27 16.96 -23.25 -15.01
N LEU A 28 16.34 -22.13 -15.38
CA LEU A 28 16.65 -20.80 -14.87
C LEU A 28 15.97 -20.49 -13.53
N PHE A 29 14.99 -21.31 -13.10
CA PHE A 29 14.25 -21.04 -11.87
C PHE A 29 14.96 -21.60 -10.62
N PRO A 30 14.95 -20.87 -9.49
CA PRO A 30 14.40 -19.51 -9.34
C PRO A 30 15.30 -18.45 -9.99
N LEU A 31 14.69 -17.49 -10.70
CA LEU A 31 15.45 -16.45 -11.43
C LEU A 31 16.14 -15.49 -10.46
N ILE A 32 15.47 -15.19 -9.36
CA ILE A 32 15.94 -14.26 -8.33
C ILE A 32 15.95 -15.02 -7.01
N TYR A 33 17.09 -15.05 -6.33
CA TYR A 33 17.23 -15.72 -5.03
C TYR A 33 16.89 -14.74 -3.90
N GLU A 34 16.28 -15.25 -2.82
CA GLU A 34 16.03 -14.44 -1.62
C GLU A 34 17.36 -13.89 -1.06
N GLY A 35 17.39 -12.59 -0.74
CA GLY A 35 18.57 -11.91 -0.18
C GLY A 35 19.52 -11.29 -1.21
N GLN A 36 19.27 -11.44 -2.51
CA GLN A 36 20.04 -10.71 -3.53
C GLN A 36 19.80 -9.19 -3.44
N SER A 37 20.83 -8.40 -3.79
CA SER A 37 20.70 -6.95 -3.90
C SER A 37 19.67 -6.59 -4.97
N ASP A 38 19.02 -5.43 -4.83
CA ASP A 38 18.08 -4.89 -5.81
C ASP A 38 18.65 -4.82 -7.24
N THR A 39 19.91 -4.44 -7.38
CA THR A 39 20.61 -4.30 -8.65
C THR A 39 20.83 -5.68 -9.30
N ALA A 40 21.19 -6.70 -8.52
CA ALA A 40 21.30 -8.08 -9.01
C ALA A 40 19.93 -8.64 -9.43
N CYS A 41 18.87 -8.37 -8.67
CA CYS A 41 17.51 -8.75 -9.05
C CYS A 41 17.09 -8.12 -10.38
N PHE A 42 17.45 -6.85 -10.60
CA PHE A 42 17.20 -6.14 -11.85
C PHE A 42 18.00 -6.76 -13.01
N ASP A 43 19.29 -7.03 -12.80
CA ASP A 43 20.15 -7.62 -13.82
C ASP A 43 19.65 -8.99 -14.30
N ASN A 44 19.28 -9.89 -13.36
CA ASN A 44 18.72 -11.19 -13.71
C ASN A 44 17.43 -11.08 -14.55
N ALA A 45 16.56 -10.11 -14.20
CA ALA A 45 15.32 -9.88 -14.93
C ALA A 45 15.58 -9.28 -16.33
N LEU A 46 16.54 -8.36 -16.45
CA LEU A 46 16.96 -7.79 -17.73
C LEU A 46 17.57 -8.86 -18.63
N GLU A 47 18.47 -9.68 -18.09
CA GLU A 47 19.12 -10.78 -18.81
C GLU A 47 18.07 -11.77 -19.34
N LEU A 48 17.08 -12.15 -18.52
CA LEU A 48 15.99 -13.02 -18.97
C LEU A 48 15.23 -12.42 -20.16
N LEU A 49 14.89 -11.12 -20.13
CA LEU A 49 14.19 -10.46 -21.23
C LEU A 49 15.05 -10.44 -22.51
N VAL A 50 16.33 -10.11 -22.39
CA VAL A 50 17.26 -10.09 -23.52
C VAL A 50 17.44 -11.48 -24.13
N MET A 51 17.66 -12.49 -23.29
CA MET A 51 17.82 -13.89 -23.72
C MET A 51 16.52 -14.49 -24.28
N ALA A 52 15.35 -13.97 -23.88
CA ALA A 52 14.07 -14.31 -24.49
C ALA A 52 13.83 -13.64 -25.86
N GLY A 53 14.71 -12.73 -26.28
CA GLY A 53 14.70 -12.10 -27.61
C GLY A 53 14.27 -10.64 -27.63
N TYR A 54 14.09 -9.97 -26.48
CA TYR A 54 13.86 -8.52 -26.48
C TYR A 54 15.17 -7.78 -26.77
N PRO A 55 15.17 -6.78 -27.68
CA PRO A 55 16.28 -5.83 -27.77
C PRO A 55 16.52 -5.14 -26.42
N ILE A 56 17.78 -4.98 -26.00
CA ILE A 56 18.11 -4.46 -24.66
C ILE A 56 17.48 -3.10 -24.38
N ALA A 57 17.41 -2.20 -25.37
CA ALA A 57 16.77 -0.91 -25.22
C ALA A 57 15.26 -1.04 -24.98
N GLN A 58 14.58 -1.98 -25.66
CA GLN A 58 13.16 -2.26 -25.42
C GLN A 58 12.95 -2.86 -24.02
N ALA A 59 13.78 -3.82 -23.60
CA ALA A 59 13.71 -4.41 -22.26
C ALA A 59 13.88 -3.34 -21.17
N MET A 60 14.85 -2.44 -21.33
CA MET A 60 15.04 -1.29 -20.42
C MET A 60 13.83 -0.35 -20.41
N MET A 61 13.20 -0.07 -21.55
CA MET A 61 11.97 0.72 -21.62
C MET A 61 10.77 0.03 -20.96
N MET A 62 10.75 -1.31 -20.92
CA MET A 62 9.72 -2.08 -20.21
C MET A 62 9.95 -2.09 -18.70
N MET A 63 11.20 -2.24 -18.26
CA MET A 63 11.57 -2.28 -16.84
C MET A 63 11.53 -0.91 -16.17
N ILE A 64 12.02 0.12 -16.86
CA ILE A 64 12.06 1.51 -16.39
C ILE A 64 11.26 2.37 -17.39
N PRO A 65 9.92 2.25 -17.43
CA PRO A 65 9.11 3.02 -18.35
C PRO A 65 9.03 4.49 -17.92
N GLU A 66 8.93 5.36 -18.91
CA GLU A 66 8.62 6.78 -18.69
C GLU A 66 7.30 6.97 -17.94
N ALA A 67 7.11 8.12 -17.31
CA ALA A 67 5.78 8.52 -16.86
C ALA A 67 4.92 8.85 -18.09
N TRP A 68 3.96 7.98 -18.43
CA TRP A 68 3.20 8.05 -19.69
C TRP A 68 1.71 8.34 -19.46
N GLU A 69 1.18 7.97 -18.30
CA GLU A 69 -0.25 7.97 -17.98
C GLU A 69 -0.85 9.38 -18.00
N ASN A 70 -0.18 10.32 -17.35
CA ASN A 70 -0.62 11.72 -17.22
C ASN A 70 0.19 12.69 -18.10
N HIS A 71 1.01 12.18 -19.02
CA HIS A 71 1.89 13.01 -19.85
C HIS A 71 1.16 13.56 -21.08
N ALA A 72 0.57 14.75 -20.94
CA ALA A 72 -0.31 15.35 -21.94
C ALA A 72 0.32 15.50 -23.34
N THR A 73 1.61 15.80 -23.43
CA THR A 73 2.33 16.08 -24.70
C THR A 73 3.06 14.86 -25.28
N MET A 74 2.87 13.66 -24.71
CA MET A 74 3.51 12.45 -25.24
C MET A 74 2.88 12.06 -26.57
N ASP A 75 3.70 11.62 -27.53
CA ASP A 75 3.22 11.02 -28.77
C ASP A 75 2.29 9.83 -28.48
N GLU A 76 1.22 9.70 -29.27
CA GLU A 76 0.18 8.70 -29.02
C GLU A 76 0.68 7.26 -29.24
N ASN A 77 1.58 7.03 -30.20
CA ASN A 77 2.15 5.70 -30.44
C ASN A 77 3.10 5.33 -29.30
N ARG A 78 3.90 6.28 -28.81
CA ARG A 78 4.73 6.09 -27.62
C ARG A 78 3.92 5.81 -26.36
N ARG A 79 2.81 6.54 -26.15
CA ARG A 79 1.87 6.26 -25.05
C ARG A 79 1.29 4.86 -25.18
N ALA A 80 0.86 4.48 -26.37
CA ALA A 80 0.32 3.15 -26.66
C ALA A 80 1.36 2.04 -26.43
N PHE A 81 2.63 2.27 -26.77
CA PHE A 81 3.71 1.34 -26.48
C PHE A 81 3.84 1.06 -24.97
N TYR A 82 3.88 2.12 -24.14
CA TYR A 82 4.00 1.95 -22.69
C TYR A 82 2.75 1.35 -22.07
N GLU A 83 1.56 1.80 -22.50
CA GLU A 83 0.29 1.25 -22.03
C GLU A 83 0.18 -0.25 -22.35
N TYR A 84 0.70 -0.71 -23.49
CA TYR A 84 0.73 -2.13 -23.85
C TYR A 84 1.62 -2.94 -22.88
N HIS A 85 2.85 -2.49 -22.64
CA HIS A 85 3.81 -3.21 -21.80
C HIS A 85 3.52 -3.11 -20.30
N ALA A 86 2.84 -2.06 -19.84
CA ALA A 86 2.41 -1.93 -18.44
C ALA A 86 1.52 -3.11 -17.98
N ALA A 87 0.80 -3.77 -18.90
CA ALA A 87 0.01 -4.95 -18.58
C ALA A 87 0.87 -6.21 -18.36
N MET A 88 2.04 -6.26 -18.99
CA MET A 88 2.97 -7.39 -18.93
C MET A 88 3.85 -7.32 -17.69
N MET A 89 4.36 -6.12 -17.39
CA MET A 89 5.34 -5.90 -16.35
C MET A 89 5.13 -4.58 -15.61
N GLU A 90 5.18 -4.67 -14.30
CA GLU A 90 5.20 -3.55 -13.38
C GLU A 90 6.55 -2.80 -13.45
N PRO A 91 6.55 -1.47 -13.32
CA PRO A 91 7.77 -0.69 -13.25
C PRO A 91 8.69 -1.08 -12.10
N TRP A 92 9.99 -1.17 -12.40
CA TRP A 92 11.06 -1.27 -11.43
C TRP A 92 11.46 0.13 -10.92
N ASP A 93 10.58 0.72 -10.12
CA ASP A 93 10.76 2.06 -9.54
C ASP A 93 11.83 2.12 -8.44
N GLY A 94 12.49 3.27 -8.36
CA GLY A 94 13.49 3.64 -7.37
C GLY A 94 14.49 4.62 -7.99
N PRO A 95 15.31 5.34 -7.20
CA PRO A 95 16.38 6.18 -7.75
C PRO A 95 17.38 5.34 -8.54
N ALA A 96 17.49 5.57 -9.85
CA ALA A 96 18.35 4.76 -10.70
C ALA A 96 19.06 5.61 -11.77
N ALA A 97 20.37 5.38 -11.90
CA ALA A 97 21.16 5.75 -13.05
C ALA A 97 21.83 4.48 -13.56
N MET A 98 21.28 3.91 -14.62
CA MET A 98 21.67 2.60 -15.14
C MET A 98 22.60 2.78 -16.32
N ALA A 99 23.73 2.07 -16.30
CA ALA A 99 24.55 1.81 -17.48
C ALA A 99 24.39 0.32 -17.83
N PHE A 100 24.19 0.01 -19.10
CA PHE A 100 23.88 -1.36 -19.55
C PHE A 100 24.52 -1.65 -20.90
N THR A 101 24.75 -2.93 -21.19
CA THR A 101 25.27 -3.40 -22.47
C THR A 101 24.87 -4.84 -22.75
N ASP A 102 24.68 -5.18 -24.02
CA ASP A 102 24.53 -6.55 -24.54
C ASP A 102 25.78 -6.99 -25.34
N GLY A 103 26.88 -6.24 -25.24
CA GLY A 103 28.10 -6.42 -26.02
C GLY A 103 28.11 -5.74 -27.39
N ARG A 104 26.94 -5.33 -27.92
CA ARG A 104 26.80 -4.57 -29.18
C ARG A 104 26.39 -3.13 -28.92
N HIS A 105 25.43 -2.93 -28.02
CA HIS A 105 24.92 -1.65 -27.61
C HIS A 105 25.49 -1.29 -26.25
N ILE A 106 25.81 -0.02 -26.06
CA ILE A 106 26.16 0.54 -24.76
C ILE A 106 25.20 1.68 -24.48
N GLY A 107 24.48 1.60 -23.36
CA GLY A 107 23.42 2.55 -23.05
C GLY A 107 23.45 3.07 -21.62
N GLY A 108 22.77 4.20 -21.44
CA GLY A 108 22.52 4.82 -20.16
C GLY A 108 21.08 5.29 -20.06
N THR A 109 20.42 5.04 -18.93
CA THR A 109 19.07 5.57 -18.67
C THR A 109 18.90 5.94 -17.20
N LEU A 110 17.92 6.79 -16.93
CA LEU A 110 17.54 7.20 -15.59
C LEU A 110 16.17 6.63 -15.24
N ASP A 111 15.88 6.56 -13.94
CA ASP A 111 14.51 6.35 -13.48
C ASP A 111 13.55 7.43 -13.99
N ARG A 112 12.24 7.15 -13.90
CA ARG A 112 11.18 8.05 -14.38
C ARG A 112 11.21 9.45 -13.76
N ASN A 113 11.77 9.60 -12.57
CA ASN A 113 11.85 10.87 -11.83
C ASN A 113 13.24 11.51 -11.97
N GLY A 114 14.24 10.77 -12.46
CA GLY A 114 15.64 11.20 -12.61
C GLY A 114 16.27 11.57 -11.29
N LEU A 115 16.14 10.71 -10.28
CA LEU A 115 16.58 10.94 -8.91
C LEU A 115 18.09 10.76 -8.71
N ARG A 116 18.80 10.27 -9.74
CA ARG A 116 20.26 10.11 -9.75
C ARG A 116 20.90 10.93 -10.88
N PRO A 117 22.07 11.53 -10.63
CA PRO A 117 22.77 12.28 -11.68
C PRO A 117 23.47 11.33 -12.64
N ALA A 118 23.41 11.66 -13.93
CA ALA A 118 24.26 11.07 -14.95
C ALA A 118 24.60 12.12 -16.00
N ARG A 119 25.88 12.33 -16.24
CA ARG A 119 26.42 13.31 -17.19
C ARG A 119 27.31 12.62 -18.19
N TYR A 120 27.31 13.10 -19.42
CA TYR A 120 28.16 12.57 -20.45
C TYR A 120 28.85 13.67 -21.25
N ILE A 121 30.04 13.34 -21.76
CA ILE A 121 30.79 14.14 -22.72
C ILE A 121 31.08 13.31 -23.96
N VAL A 122 31.13 13.99 -25.10
CA VAL A 122 31.55 13.45 -26.39
C VAL A 122 32.70 14.30 -26.89
N THR A 123 33.82 13.67 -27.24
CA THR A 123 35.01 14.35 -27.77
C THR A 123 35.04 14.34 -29.30
N ASP A 124 36.02 15.05 -29.86
CA ASP A 124 36.28 15.16 -31.30
C ASP A 124 36.88 13.88 -31.93
N ASP A 125 37.41 12.97 -31.12
CA ASP A 125 37.84 11.62 -31.50
C ASP A 125 36.82 10.52 -31.15
N ASP A 126 35.53 10.88 -31.08
CA ASP A 126 34.39 9.99 -30.84
C ASP A 126 34.42 9.21 -29.50
N LEU A 127 35.25 9.60 -28.55
CA LEU A 127 35.22 9.05 -27.19
C LEU A 127 34.00 9.60 -26.44
N VAL A 128 33.20 8.67 -25.91
CA VAL A 128 32.08 8.98 -25.01
C VAL A 128 32.43 8.58 -23.59
N VAL A 129 32.32 9.53 -22.66
CA VAL A 129 32.48 9.28 -21.23
C VAL A 129 31.19 9.64 -20.52
N MET A 130 30.61 8.68 -19.81
CA MET A 130 29.44 8.87 -18.96
C MET A 130 29.78 8.55 -17.50
N ALA A 131 29.40 9.44 -16.59
CA ALA A 131 29.61 9.24 -15.16
C ALA A 131 28.52 9.95 -14.34
N SER A 132 28.45 9.64 -13.04
CA SER A 132 27.56 10.31 -12.10
C SER A 132 27.88 11.81 -11.96
N GLU A 133 29.14 12.18 -12.13
CA GLU A 133 29.64 13.54 -12.00
C GLU A 133 30.41 13.97 -13.25
N SER A 134 30.55 15.29 -13.44
CA SER A 134 31.39 15.84 -14.50
C SER A 134 32.79 16.11 -13.95
N GLY A 135 33.82 15.94 -14.78
CA GLY A 135 35.22 16.14 -14.38
C GLY A 135 35.86 14.92 -13.71
N THR A 136 35.28 13.73 -13.86
CA THR A 136 35.86 12.46 -13.37
C THR A 136 37.15 12.08 -14.10
N LEU A 137 37.30 12.49 -15.37
CA LEU A 137 38.51 12.30 -16.17
C LEU A 137 39.07 13.64 -16.65
N PRO A 138 40.41 13.81 -16.72
CA PRO A 138 41.06 15.06 -17.11
C PRO A 138 41.08 15.25 -18.64
N ILE A 139 39.91 15.42 -19.26
CA ILE A 139 39.78 15.64 -20.70
C ILE A 139 39.87 17.15 -21.01
N PRO A 140 40.77 17.60 -21.90
CA PRO A 140 40.88 19.01 -22.28
C PRO A 140 39.56 19.54 -22.88
N GLU A 141 39.08 20.69 -22.40
CA GLU A 141 37.83 21.30 -22.89
C GLU A 141 37.86 21.59 -24.40
N SER A 142 39.03 21.84 -24.99
CA SER A 142 39.17 22.05 -26.44
C SER A 142 38.82 20.83 -27.29
N ARG A 143 38.82 19.62 -26.71
CA ARG A 143 38.45 18.36 -27.37
C ARG A 143 36.97 18.01 -27.21
N ILE A 144 36.23 18.71 -26.36
CA ILE A 144 34.86 18.35 -26.03
C ILE A 144 33.91 18.98 -27.05
N VAL A 145 33.24 18.14 -27.83
CA VAL A 145 32.21 18.56 -28.81
C VAL A 145 30.87 18.75 -28.13
N LYS A 146 30.54 17.91 -27.14
CA LYS A 146 29.27 17.97 -26.42
C LYS A 146 29.46 17.64 -24.94
N LYS A 147 28.82 18.43 -24.08
CA LYS A 147 28.74 18.20 -22.63
C LYS A 147 27.28 18.30 -22.22
N TRP A 148 26.70 17.21 -21.73
CA TRP A 148 25.27 17.16 -21.44
C TRP A 148 24.95 16.23 -20.26
N ARG A 149 23.66 16.10 -19.95
CA ARG A 149 23.13 15.21 -18.90
C ARG A 149 22.05 14.30 -19.43
N LEU A 150 21.91 13.12 -18.83
CA LEU A 150 20.69 12.32 -19.00
C LEU A 150 19.53 13.04 -18.32
N GLN A 151 18.36 12.96 -18.94
CA GLN A 151 17.13 13.55 -18.42
C GLN A 151 16.17 12.43 -18.02
N PRO A 152 15.28 12.66 -17.03
CA PRO A 152 14.27 11.70 -16.64
C PRO A 152 13.53 11.18 -17.86
N GLY A 153 13.38 9.86 -17.94
CA GLY A 153 12.67 9.21 -19.03
C GLY A 153 13.40 9.20 -20.38
N LYS A 154 14.60 9.78 -20.54
CA LYS A 154 15.40 9.67 -21.77
C LYS A 154 16.42 8.53 -21.69
N MET A 155 16.73 7.95 -22.84
CA MET A 155 17.75 6.92 -22.99
C MET A 155 18.86 7.43 -23.91
N PHE A 156 20.10 7.19 -23.52
CA PHE A 156 21.27 7.36 -24.36
C PHE A 156 21.73 5.98 -24.81
N LEU A 157 21.93 5.78 -26.11
CA LEU A 157 22.32 4.49 -26.67
C LEU A 157 23.39 4.69 -27.75
N ILE A 158 24.44 3.89 -27.69
CA ILE A 158 25.48 3.77 -28.71
C ILE A 158 25.30 2.41 -29.37
N ASP A 159 25.24 2.36 -30.70
CA ASP A 159 25.33 1.12 -31.47
C ASP A 159 26.76 1.01 -32.04
N LEU A 160 27.51 0.01 -31.57
CA LEU A 160 28.90 -0.21 -31.97
C LEU A 160 29.03 -0.75 -33.40
N GLU A 161 28.01 -1.43 -33.93
CA GLU A 161 28.01 -1.89 -35.33
C GLU A 161 27.73 -0.75 -36.29
N ALA A 162 26.78 0.14 -35.95
CA ALA A 162 26.49 1.33 -36.74
C ALA A 162 27.51 2.46 -36.54
N GLY A 163 28.34 2.38 -35.49
CA GLY A 163 29.37 3.36 -35.16
C GLY A 163 28.82 4.74 -34.79
N ARG A 164 27.63 4.82 -34.17
CA ARG A 164 26.99 6.11 -33.83
C ARG A 164 26.16 6.08 -32.56
N ILE A 165 25.92 7.27 -32.01
CA ILE A 165 24.94 7.51 -30.96
C ILE A 165 23.54 7.56 -31.59
N ILE A 166 22.59 6.80 -31.06
CA ILE A 166 21.17 6.82 -31.45
C ILE A 166 20.46 7.87 -30.61
N ASP A 167 19.71 8.78 -31.25
CA ASP A 167 18.93 9.79 -30.53
C ASP A 167 17.73 9.16 -29.80
N ASP A 168 17.34 9.71 -28.64
CA ASP A 168 16.21 9.22 -27.83
C ASP A 168 14.91 9.15 -28.64
N LYS A 169 14.66 10.15 -29.49
CA LYS A 169 13.44 10.18 -30.30
C LYS A 169 13.49 9.08 -31.35
N GLU A 170 14.58 8.97 -32.09
CA GLU A 170 14.77 7.92 -33.11
C GLU A 170 14.60 6.52 -32.50
N LEU A 171 15.25 6.28 -31.36
CA LEU A 171 15.18 5.02 -30.63
C LEU A 171 13.74 4.64 -30.28
N LYS A 172 13.00 5.58 -29.69
CA LYS A 172 11.64 5.30 -29.20
C LYS A 172 10.62 5.28 -30.29
N ASP A 173 10.80 6.08 -31.34
CA ASP A 173 9.97 6.03 -32.54
C ASP A 173 10.14 4.67 -33.23
N THR A 174 11.35 4.09 -33.23
CA THR A 174 11.60 2.75 -33.76
C THR A 174 10.76 1.70 -33.02
N TYR A 175 10.81 1.66 -31.69
CA TYR A 175 10.08 0.64 -30.92
C TYR A 175 8.57 0.90 -30.83
N SER A 176 8.15 2.15 -30.71
CA SER A 176 6.73 2.50 -30.60
C SER A 176 5.97 2.38 -31.92
N ASN A 177 6.66 2.46 -33.06
CA ASN A 177 6.07 2.23 -34.38
C ASN A 177 6.32 0.81 -34.93
N ALA A 178 7.09 -0.03 -34.23
CA ALA A 178 7.39 -1.40 -34.67
C ALA A 178 6.13 -2.29 -34.81
N LYS A 179 5.10 -2.01 -34.00
CA LYS A 179 3.83 -2.75 -33.98
C LYS A 179 2.67 -1.75 -33.86
N PRO A 180 1.46 -2.11 -34.32
CA PRO A 180 0.29 -1.21 -34.27
C PRO A 180 -0.34 -1.18 -32.87
N TYR A 181 0.42 -0.80 -31.84
CA TYR A 181 0.00 -0.84 -30.43
C TYR A 181 -1.32 -0.10 -30.17
N LYS A 182 -1.54 1.05 -30.83
CA LYS A 182 -2.77 1.83 -30.70
C LYS A 182 -4.01 1.03 -31.15
N ALA A 183 -3.90 0.31 -32.26
CA ALA A 183 -4.98 -0.53 -32.77
C ALA A 183 -5.21 -1.74 -31.84
N TRP A 184 -4.12 -2.37 -31.40
CA TRP A 184 -4.16 -3.49 -30.46
C TRP A 184 -4.86 -3.12 -29.16
N ILE A 185 -4.41 -2.05 -28.50
CA ILE A 185 -5.01 -1.56 -27.26
C ILE A 185 -6.50 -1.28 -27.44
N LYS A 186 -6.89 -0.59 -28.52
CA LYS A 186 -8.29 -0.28 -28.80
C LYS A 186 -9.15 -1.55 -28.97
N SER A 187 -8.57 -2.62 -29.50
CA SER A 187 -9.27 -3.90 -29.70
C SER A 187 -9.37 -4.78 -28.46
N VAL A 188 -8.42 -4.67 -27.52
CA VAL A 188 -8.32 -5.59 -26.36
C VAL A 188 -8.65 -4.96 -25.02
N ARG A 189 -8.61 -3.63 -24.92
CA ARG A 189 -8.87 -2.90 -23.68
C ARG A 189 -10.36 -2.82 -23.43
N ILE A 190 -10.76 -3.32 -22.27
CA ILE A 190 -12.10 -3.16 -21.73
C ILE A 190 -11.96 -2.29 -20.50
N LYS A 191 -12.44 -1.05 -20.56
CA LYS A 191 -12.51 -0.21 -19.36
C LYS A 191 -13.80 -0.51 -18.64
N LEU A 192 -13.70 -0.84 -17.35
CA LEU A 192 -14.86 -1.23 -16.56
C LEU A 192 -15.95 -0.16 -16.58
N ASN A 193 -15.57 1.11 -16.43
CA ASN A 193 -16.50 2.24 -16.40
C ASN A 193 -17.22 2.53 -17.73
N GLU A 194 -16.66 2.09 -18.86
CA GLU A 194 -17.24 2.27 -20.21
C GLU A 194 -18.23 1.14 -20.56
N ILE A 195 -18.30 0.06 -19.77
CA ILE A 195 -19.27 -1.02 -19.98
C ILE A 195 -20.68 -0.48 -19.69
N LYS A 196 -21.50 -0.46 -20.75
CA LYS A 196 -22.91 -0.08 -20.66
C LYS A 196 -23.69 -1.18 -19.95
N LEU A 197 -24.25 -0.86 -18.80
CA LEU A 197 -25.30 -1.67 -18.18
C LEU A 197 -26.66 -1.24 -18.75
N SER A 198 -27.58 -2.17 -18.97
CA SER A 198 -28.97 -1.78 -19.29
C SER A 198 -29.62 -1.08 -18.10
N GLU A 199 -30.57 -0.18 -18.32
CA GLU A 199 -31.31 0.48 -17.22
C GLU A 199 -32.01 -0.53 -16.31
N SER A 200 -32.46 -1.68 -16.85
CA SER A 200 -33.01 -2.79 -16.06
C SER A 200 -31.96 -3.47 -15.17
N GLN A 201 -30.71 -3.60 -15.62
CA GLN A 201 -29.60 -4.14 -14.82
C GLN A 201 -29.10 -3.13 -13.78
N LEU A 202 -29.05 -1.83 -14.11
CA LEU A 202 -28.70 -0.76 -13.17
C LEU A 202 -29.74 -0.65 -12.06
N SER A 203 -31.02 -0.63 -12.40
CA SER A 203 -32.10 -0.56 -11.41
C SER A 203 -32.20 -1.84 -10.57
N GLN A 204 -32.11 -3.03 -11.17
CA GLN A 204 -32.13 -4.29 -10.40
C GLN A 204 -30.88 -4.45 -9.52
N ASN A 205 -29.68 -4.09 -10.00
CA ASN A 205 -28.47 -4.20 -9.18
C ASN A 205 -28.35 -3.07 -8.16
N ARG A 206 -28.72 -1.82 -8.46
CA ARG A 206 -28.78 -0.77 -7.43
C ARG A 206 -29.86 -1.05 -6.38
N VAL A 207 -30.99 -1.64 -6.75
CA VAL A 207 -32.01 -2.08 -5.77
C VAL A 207 -31.50 -3.31 -5.01
N LYS A 208 -30.88 -4.31 -5.64
CA LYS A 208 -30.28 -5.45 -4.95
C LYS A 208 -29.06 -5.09 -4.10
N ASP A 209 -28.31 -4.06 -4.49
CA ASP A 209 -27.07 -3.63 -3.82
C ASP A 209 -27.31 -2.56 -2.76
N ALA A 210 -28.20 -1.60 -3.01
CA ALA A 210 -28.61 -0.60 -2.02
C ALA A 210 -29.72 -1.09 -1.08
N GLN A 211 -30.48 -2.14 -1.44
CA GLN A 211 -31.47 -2.78 -0.56
C GLN A 211 -31.09 -4.22 -0.16
N GLY A 212 -29.88 -4.68 -0.53
CA GLY A 212 -29.29 -5.97 -0.16
C GLY A 212 -30.29 -7.12 -0.19
N GLU A 213 -30.75 -7.60 -1.36
CA GLU A 213 -31.76 -8.68 -1.51
C GLU A 213 -32.53 -9.04 -0.21
N LYS A 214 -33.36 -8.10 0.28
CA LYS A 214 -34.02 -8.18 1.59
C LYS A 214 -33.02 -8.35 2.76
N ALA A 215 -32.42 -7.24 3.18
CA ALA A 215 -31.55 -7.21 4.35
C ALA A 215 -32.25 -7.82 5.58
N ALA A 216 -31.90 -9.07 5.90
CA ALA A 216 -32.33 -9.72 7.14
C ALA A 216 -31.70 -9.03 8.37
N ILE A 217 -30.77 -8.10 8.16
CA ILE A 217 -29.88 -7.50 9.16
C ILE A 217 -29.75 -6.00 8.86
N SER A 218 -29.80 -5.18 9.90
CA SER A 218 -29.74 -3.72 9.73
C SER A 218 -28.35 -3.25 9.29
N LEU A 219 -28.27 -2.03 8.72
CA LEU A 219 -26.99 -1.38 8.43
C LEU A 219 -26.14 -1.25 9.71
N LEU A 220 -26.77 -0.91 10.83
CA LEU A 220 -26.13 -0.76 12.13
C LEU A 220 -25.47 -2.06 12.59
N ASP A 221 -26.17 -3.19 12.52
CA ASP A 221 -25.62 -4.49 12.96
C ASP A 221 -24.43 -4.89 12.08
N ARG A 222 -24.49 -4.63 10.76
CA ARG A 222 -23.34 -4.87 9.85
C ARG A 222 -22.17 -3.97 10.21
N GLN A 223 -22.40 -2.68 10.44
CA GLN A 223 -21.37 -1.74 10.89
C GLN A 223 -20.72 -2.21 12.20
N GLN A 224 -21.52 -2.69 13.17
CA GLN A 224 -21.00 -3.22 14.44
C GLN A 224 -20.21 -4.52 14.24
N ALA A 225 -20.67 -5.43 13.38
CA ALA A 225 -19.97 -6.68 13.09
C ALA A 225 -18.58 -6.47 12.49
N PHE A 226 -18.38 -5.36 11.78
CA PHE A 226 -17.07 -4.92 11.26
C PHE A 226 -16.41 -3.83 12.13
N GLY A 227 -16.95 -3.56 13.32
CA GLY A 227 -16.33 -2.69 14.34
C GLY A 227 -16.24 -1.23 13.95
N TYR A 228 -17.20 -0.72 13.18
CA TYR A 228 -17.32 0.71 12.93
C TYR A 228 -17.63 1.45 14.23
N THR A 229 -16.99 2.59 14.42
CA THR A 229 -17.24 3.46 15.56
C THR A 229 -17.84 4.79 15.12
N GLN A 230 -18.40 5.54 16.07
CA GLN A 230 -18.83 6.92 15.84
C GLN A 230 -17.65 7.83 15.46
N GLU A 231 -16.43 7.53 15.92
CA GLU A 231 -15.21 8.26 15.51
C GLU A 231 -14.85 7.99 14.07
N ASP A 232 -14.98 6.76 13.59
CA ASP A 232 -14.72 6.42 12.20
C ASP A 232 -15.64 7.25 11.28
N LEU A 233 -16.92 7.34 11.63
CA LEU A 233 -17.88 8.12 10.85
C LEU A 233 -17.60 9.62 10.92
N LYS A 234 -17.40 10.15 12.13
CA LYS A 234 -17.30 11.60 12.37
C LYS A 234 -15.95 12.17 11.99
N PHE A 235 -14.86 11.53 12.40
CA PHE A 235 -13.51 12.04 12.22
C PHE A 235 -12.88 11.60 10.92
N LEU A 236 -13.27 10.48 10.32
CA LEU A 236 -12.62 9.97 9.10
C LEU A 236 -13.54 10.07 7.89
N MET A 237 -14.69 9.40 7.91
CA MET A 237 -15.56 9.28 6.73
C MET A 237 -16.25 10.60 6.37
N ALA A 238 -16.75 11.37 7.35
CA ALA A 238 -17.40 12.64 7.08
C ALA A 238 -16.47 13.67 6.38
N PRO A 239 -15.22 13.90 6.84
CA PRO A 239 -14.27 14.76 6.10
C PRO A 239 -13.97 14.26 4.68
N MET A 240 -13.79 12.95 4.49
CA MET A 240 -13.57 12.35 3.17
C MET A 240 -14.76 12.58 2.23
N ALA A 241 -15.99 12.49 2.74
CA ALA A 241 -17.21 12.74 1.97
C ALA A 241 -17.39 14.23 1.62
N VAL A 242 -17.08 15.14 2.53
CA VAL A 242 -17.31 16.59 2.35
C VAL A 242 -16.21 17.22 1.49
N LEU A 243 -14.94 16.98 1.84
CA LEU A 243 -13.78 17.67 1.25
C LEU A 243 -13.17 16.89 0.08
N GLY A 244 -13.42 15.57 -0.01
CA GLY A 244 -12.72 14.71 -0.96
C GLY A 244 -11.23 14.56 -0.64
N GLU A 245 -10.87 14.70 0.63
CA GLU A 245 -9.52 14.58 1.19
C GLU A 245 -9.61 13.85 2.54
N GLU A 246 -8.53 13.18 2.93
CA GLU A 246 -8.47 12.50 4.22
C GLU A 246 -8.56 13.49 5.39
N ALA A 247 -8.97 12.98 6.55
CA ALA A 247 -9.02 13.77 7.75
C ALA A 247 -7.63 14.22 8.21
N THR A 248 -7.54 15.46 8.67
CA THR A 248 -6.34 16.00 9.32
C THR A 248 -6.53 15.98 10.83
N GLY A 249 -5.49 15.54 11.54
CA GLY A 249 -5.42 15.51 13.00
C GLY A 249 -4.12 16.13 13.50
N SER A 250 -3.94 16.19 14.82
CA SER A 250 -2.72 16.70 15.45
C SER A 250 -2.39 15.92 16.72
N MET A 251 -1.22 16.19 17.30
CA MET A 251 -0.61 15.40 18.40
C MET A 251 -0.14 14.00 17.97
N GLY A 252 0.61 13.34 18.85
CA GLY A 252 1.10 11.97 18.62
C GLY A 252 0.03 10.93 18.97
N ASN A 253 0.19 9.72 18.44
CA ASN A 253 -0.63 8.59 18.88
C ASN A 253 -0.14 8.12 20.26
N ASP A 254 -0.99 8.27 21.27
CA ASP A 254 -0.74 7.84 22.64
C ASP A 254 -1.68 6.72 23.13
N SER A 255 -2.40 6.09 22.19
CA SER A 255 -3.14 4.84 22.40
C SER A 255 -2.18 3.63 22.44
N PRO A 256 -2.57 2.50 23.07
CA PRO A 256 -1.77 1.28 23.08
C PRO A 256 -1.56 0.71 21.67
N LEU A 257 -0.46 -0.03 21.49
CA LEU A 257 -0.32 -0.90 20.33
C LEU A 257 -1.49 -1.90 20.29
N ALA A 258 -1.91 -2.32 19.09
CA ALA A 258 -3.09 -3.17 18.92
C ALA A 258 -3.06 -4.43 19.80
N VAL A 259 -1.93 -5.12 19.85
CA VAL A 259 -1.70 -6.32 20.69
C VAL A 259 -1.78 -6.08 22.20
N MET A 260 -1.65 -4.82 22.65
CA MET A 260 -1.71 -4.42 24.06
C MET A 260 -3.03 -3.74 24.42
N SER A 261 -3.93 -3.55 23.45
CA SER A 261 -5.21 -2.89 23.65
C SER A 261 -6.20 -3.81 24.37
N ASN A 262 -7.05 -3.20 25.21
CA ASN A 262 -8.19 -3.88 25.82
C ASN A 262 -9.46 -3.83 24.94
N LYS A 263 -9.39 -3.16 23.78
CA LYS A 263 -10.46 -3.05 22.79
C LYS A 263 -10.20 -4.03 21.64
N LEU A 264 -11.27 -4.43 20.97
CA LEU A 264 -11.19 -5.28 19.79
C LEU A 264 -10.65 -4.46 18.62
N LYS A 265 -9.45 -4.80 18.13
CA LYS A 265 -8.80 -4.09 17.02
C LYS A 265 -9.00 -4.84 15.71
N PRO A 266 -9.27 -4.14 14.59
CA PRO A 266 -9.25 -4.81 13.31
C PRO A 266 -7.83 -5.27 12.97
N LEU A 267 -7.72 -6.37 12.22
CA LEU A 267 -6.42 -6.93 11.82
C LEU A 267 -5.51 -5.90 11.12
N TYR A 268 -6.10 -4.90 10.45
CA TYR A 268 -5.37 -3.80 9.83
C TYR A 268 -4.45 -3.05 10.81
N SER A 269 -4.87 -2.89 12.08
CA SER A 269 -4.15 -2.10 13.10
C SER A 269 -2.80 -2.70 13.51
N TYR A 270 -2.61 -4.00 13.29
CA TYR A 270 -1.38 -4.74 13.59
C TYR A 270 -0.26 -4.48 12.56
N PHE A 271 -0.56 -3.87 11.42
CA PHE A 271 0.42 -3.54 10.40
C PHE A 271 0.77 -2.05 10.41
N LYS A 272 2.04 -1.73 10.23
CA LYS A 272 2.55 -0.36 10.11
C LYS A 272 3.14 -0.15 8.72
N GLN A 273 2.81 0.98 8.10
CA GLN A 273 3.33 1.37 6.79
C GLN A 273 4.84 1.60 6.90
N LEU A 274 5.62 0.94 6.05
CA LEU A 274 7.03 1.28 5.90
C LEU A 274 7.16 2.58 5.11
N PHE A 275 8.22 3.32 5.37
CA PHE A 275 8.56 4.54 4.64
C PHE A 275 10.06 4.63 4.43
N ALA A 276 10.47 5.32 3.38
CA ALA A 276 11.86 5.47 3.03
C ALA A 276 12.53 6.53 3.91
N GLN A 277 13.74 6.23 4.38
CA GLN A 277 14.59 7.17 5.09
C GLN A 277 16.01 7.04 4.56
N VAL A 278 16.58 8.15 4.09
CA VAL A 278 17.98 8.25 3.59
C VAL A 278 18.26 7.47 2.30
N THR A 279 17.95 6.17 2.25
CA THR A 279 18.29 5.26 1.14
C THR A 279 17.67 5.67 -0.18
N ASN A 280 16.43 6.14 -0.15
CA ASN A 280 15.70 6.67 -1.28
C ASN A 280 14.77 7.79 -0.81
N PRO A 281 14.55 8.83 -1.63
CA PRO A 281 13.65 9.91 -1.27
C PRO A 281 12.18 9.48 -1.46
N PRO A 282 11.26 9.95 -0.60
CA PRO A 282 9.84 9.90 -0.91
C PRO A 282 9.50 10.85 -2.07
N ILE A 283 8.34 10.63 -2.69
CA ILE A 283 7.81 11.48 -3.78
C ILE A 283 6.75 12.44 -3.20
N ASP A 284 6.61 13.63 -3.78
CA ASP A 284 5.52 14.56 -3.46
C ASP A 284 4.25 14.18 -4.25
N PRO A 285 3.22 13.60 -3.61
CA PRO A 285 2.05 13.10 -4.31
C PRO A 285 1.12 14.20 -4.83
N ILE A 286 1.40 15.47 -4.51
CA ILE A 286 0.62 16.63 -4.92
C ILE A 286 1.35 17.35 -6.05
N ARG A 287 2.62 17.73 -5.84
CA ARG A 287 3.41 18.51 -6.81
C ARG A 287 3.92 17.66 -7.96
N GLU A 288 4.19 16.39 -7.70
CA GLU A 288 4.71 15.43 -8.69
C GLU A 288 3.65 14.39 -9.07
N ALA A 289 2.36 14.71 -8.89
CA ALA A 289 1.24 13.80 -9.21
C ALA A 289 1.27 13.25 -10.65
N MET A 290 1.88 13.99 -11.59
CA MET A 290 2.00 13.59 -12.99
C MET A 290 2.82 12.29 -13.19
N VAL A 291 3.73 11.95 -12.28
CA VAL A 291 4.51 10.70 -12.36
C VAL A 291 3.82 9.54 -11.63
N MET A 292 2.71 9.80 -10.93
CA MET A 292 1.98 8.79 -10.15
C MET A 292 0.76 8.27 -10.89
N SER A 293 0.39 7.01 -10.62
CA SER A 293 -0.77 6.38 -11.24
C SER A 293 -1.47 5.39 -10.31
N LEU A 294 -2.80 5.45 -10.27
CA LEU A 294 -3.68 4.49 -9.58
C LEU A 294 -4.33 3.49 -10.55
N VAL A 295 -4.02 3.56 -11.84
CA VAL A 295 -4.56 2.62 -12.82
C VAL A 295 -4.21 1.20 -12.39
N SER A 296 -5.18 0.30 -12.50
CA SER A 296 -5.02 -1.12 -12.17
C SER A 296 -5.63 -1.98 -13.28
N PHE A 297 -5.04 -3.15 -13.50
CA PHE A 297 -5.54 -4.14 -14.43
C PHE A 297 -6.04 -5.34 -13.64
N ILE A 298 -7.29 -5.72 -13.88
CA ILE A 298 -7.93 -6.86 -13.23
C ILE A 298 -7.87 -8.05 -14.17
N GLY A 299 -7.35 -9.18 -13.69
CA GLY A 299 -7.40 -10.45 -14.41
C GLY A 299 -6.04 -10.99 -14.87
N PRO A 300 -6.01 -11.84 -15.91
CA PRO A 300 -4.81 -12.55 -16.31
C PRO A 300 -3.77 -11.58 -16.90
N LYS A 301 -2.54 -11.71 -16.42
CA LYS A 301 -1.38 -11.03 -16.96
C LYS A 301 -0.91 -11.75 -18.24
N PRO A 302 -0.57 -11.02 -19.32
CA PRO A 302 -0.01 -11.62 -20.52
C PRO A 302 1.32 -12.34 -20.23
N ASN A 303 1.68 -13.29 -21.09
CA ASN A 303 2.99 -13.93 -21.03
C ASN A 303 4.09 -12.91 -21.36
N LEU A 304 4.99 -12.68 -20.40
CA LEU A 304 6.06 -11.69 -20.50
C LEU A 304 7.11 -12.04 -21.58
N LEU A 305 7.32 -13.31 -21.89
CA LEU A 305 8.39 -13.77 -22.79
C LEU A 305 7.90 -14.09 -24.22
N ASP A 306 6.65 -13.75 -24.54
CA ASP A 306 6.05 -13.98 -25.87
C ASP A 306 6.23 -12.75 -26.78
N THR A 307 7.46 -12.58 -27.28
CA THR A 307 7.86 -11.47 -28.16
C THR A 307 7.12 -11.47 -29.51
N ASN A 308 6.68 -12.64 -29.97
CA ASN A 308 6.07 -12.86 -31.27
C ASN A 308 4.54 -12.76 -31.25
N ASN A 309 3.92 -12.53 -30.10
CA ASN A 309 2.48 -12.45 -30.03
C ASN A 309 1.94 -11.27 -30.85
N VAL A 310 1.08 -11.59 -31.82
CA VAL A 310 0.36 -10.62 -32.65
C VAL A 310 -1.07 -10.37 -32.16
N ASN A 311 -1.55 -11.18 -31.20
CA ASN A 311 -2.90 -11.11 -30.64
C ASN A 311 -2.82 -10.89 -29.12
N PRO A 312 -2.82 -9.63 -28.66
CA PRO A 312 -2.78 -9.35 -27.24
C PRO A 312 -3.99 -9.96 -26.53
N PRO A 313 -3.84 -10.49 -25.31
CA PRO A 313 -4.99 -10.91 -24.52
C PRO A 313 -5.84 -9.70 -24.14
N MET A 314 -7.15 -9.92 -24.00
CA MET A 314 -8.05 -8.90 -23.47
C MET A 314 -7.63 -8.52 -22.05
N ARG A 315 -7.78 -7.24 -21.71
CA ARG A 315 -7.48 -6.72 -20.38
C ARG A 315 -8.65 -5.92 -19.84
N LEU A 316 -8.93 -6.09 -18.57
CA LEU A 316 -9.91 -5.29 -17.85
C LEU A 316 -9.17 -4.19 -17.07
N GLU A 317 -9.47 -2.95 -17.40
CA GLU A 317 -8.83 -1.76 -16.83
C GLU A 317 -9.80 -1.03 -15.91
N VAL A 318 -9.28 -0.64 -14.74
CA VAL A 318 -9.93 0.30 -13.83
C VAL A 318 -9.06 1.54 -13.67
N SER A 319 -9.69 2.72 -13.65
CA SER A 319 -9.00 4.00 -13.50
C SER A 319 -8.38 4.19 -12.11
N GLN A 320 -8.91 3.50 -11.12
CA GLN A 320 -8.44 3.47 -9.74
C GLN A 320 -8.86 2.15 -9.09
N PRO A 321 -8.18 1.71 -8.02
CA PRO A 321 -8.47 0.41 -7.39
C PRO A 321 -9.74 0.42 -6.54
N VAL A 322 -10.29 1.60 -6.18
CA VAL A 322 -11.53 1.70 -5.40
C VAL A 322 -12.72 1.75 -6.35
N ILE A 323 -13.59 0.75 -6.28
CA ILE A 323 -14.71 0.57 -7.21
C ILE A 323 -16.06 0.71 -6.50
N GLY A 324 -17.06 1.26 -7.22
CA GLY A 324 -18.41 1.49 -6.70
C GLY A 324 -19.37 0.32 -6.95
N PHE A 325 -20.65 0.51 -6.57
CA PHE A 325 -21.71 -0.49 -6.77
C PHE A 325 -21.89 -0.84 -8.25
N ASP A 326 -21.95 0.16 -9.13
CA ASP A 326 -22.13 -0.05 -10.57
C ASP A 326 -20.96 -0.85 -11.18
N ASP A 327 -19.74 -0.64 -10.69
CA ASP A 327 -18.54 -1.34 -11.14
C ASP A 327 -18.55 -2.81 -10.71
N MET A 328 -19.00 -3.10 -9.49
CA MET A 328 -19.20 -4.48 -9.03
C MET A 328 -20.30 -5.19 -9.83
N ALA A 329 -21.40 -4.50 -10.12
CA ALA A 329 -22.46 -5.04 -10.96
C ALA A 329 -21.93 -5.40 -12.37
N ARG A 330 -21.03 -4.58 -12.94
CA ARG A 330 -20.33 -4.88 -14.20
C ARG A 330 -19.41 -6.08 -14.07
N LEU A 331 -18.64 -6.20 -12.98
CA LEU A 331 -17.74 -7.33 -12.73
C LEU A 331 -18.48 -8.67 -12.61
N ARG A 332 -19.61 -8.70 -11.91
CA ARG A 332 -20.47 -9.91 -11.82
C ARG A 332 -21.00 -10.33 -13.18
N ASN A 333 -21.34 -9.36 -14.04
CA ASN A 333 -21.89 -9.60 -15.37
C ASN A 333 -20.84 -9.58 -16.50
N ILE A 334 -19.54 -9.63 -16.16
CA ILE A 334 -18.47 -9.39 -17.14
C ILE A 334 -18.42 -10.43 -18.26
N SER A 335 -18.82 -11.67 -17.99
CA SER A 335 -18.86 -12.74 -18.99
C SER A 335 -19.79 -12.41 -20.15
N LEU A 336 -20.93 -11.76 -19.88
CA LEU A 336 -21.89 -11.37 -20.91
C LEU A 336 -21.32 -10.30 -21.85
N HIS A 337 -20.54 -9.37 -21.30
CA HIS A 337 -19.98 -8.25 -22.04
C HIS A 337 -18.70 -8.62 -22.83
N THR A 338 -18.05 -9.71 -22.45
CA THR A 338 -16.73 -10.10 -22.98
C THR A 338 -16.78 -11.39 -23.80
N GLY A 339 -17.97 -11.91 -24.10
CA GLY A 339 -18.14 -13.17 -24.82
C GLY A 339 -17.53 -14.36 -24.08
N GLY A 340 -17.56 -14.34 -22.74
CA GLY A 340 -17.00 -15.38 -21.88
C GLY A 340 -15.48 -15.37 -21.71
N LYS A 341 -14.78 -14.32 -22.19
CA LYS A 341 -13.33 -14.16 -22.02
C LYS A 341 -12.94 -13.81 -20.59
N PHE A 342 -13.76 -13.01 -19.90
CA PHE A 342 -13.64 -12.79 -18.46
C PHE A 342 -14.79 -13.46 -17.74
N LYS A 343 -14.50 -14.14 -16.64
CA LYS A 343 -15.48 -14.84 -15.81
C LYS A 343 -15.13 -14.59 -14.35
N SER A 344 -16.08 -14.00 -13.63
CA SER A 344 -16.01 -13.78 -12.21
C SER A 344 -16.49 -15.01 -11.44
N TYR A 345 -15.86 -15.29 -10.30
CA TYR A 345 -16.28 -16.29 -9.33
C TYR A 345 -16.25 -15.66 -7.94
N GLU A 346 -17.31 -15.83 -7.16
CA GLU A 346 -17.42 -15.26 -5.81
C GLU A 346 -17.00 -16.28 -4.76
N LEU A 347 -16.00 -15.92 -3.97
CA LEU A 347 -15.52 -16.66 -2.81
C LEU A 347 -16.13 -16.03 -1.56
N ASN A 348 -17.01 -16.77 -0.88
CA ASN A 348 -17.61 -16.33 0.37
C ASN A 348 -16.65 -16.55 1.54
N ILE A 349 -16.14 -15.47 2.13
CA ILE A 349 -15.19 -15.55 3.26
C ILE A 349 -15.85 -15.60 4.63
N CYS A 350 -17.15 -15.90 4.70
CA CYS A 350 -17.85 -16.14 5.96
C CYS A 350 -17.91 -17.62 6.31
N TYR A 351 -17.89 -17.94 7.60
CA TYR A 351 -18.05 -19.30 8.11
C TYR A 351 -18.99 -19.34 9.34
N PRO A 352 -19.56 -20.52 9.67
CA PRO A 352 -20.50 -20.64 10.78
C PRO A 352 -19.88 -20.25 12.13
N VAL A 353 -20.57 -19.39 12.88
CA VAL A 353 -20.16 -18.98 14.25
C VAL A 353 -20.02 -20.20 15.17
N SER A 354 -20.84 -21.22 14.96
CA SER A 354 -20.82 -22.48 15.72
C SER A 354 -19.52 -23.27 15.61
N TRP A 355 -18.69 -23.00 14.60
CA TRP A 355 -17.37 -23.63 14.45
C TRP A 355 -16.31 -23.03 15.36
N GLY A 356 -16.61 -21.90 16.01
CA GLY A 356 -15.68 -21.22 16.91
C GLY A 356 -14.41 -20.74 16.21
N LYS A 357 -13.41 -20.38 16.99
CA LYS A 357 -12.14 -19.83 16.47
C LYS A 357 -11.33 -20.88 15.72
N GLU A 358 -11.48 -22.15 16.06
CA GLU A 358 -10.78 -23.28 15.43
C GLU A 358 -11.24 -23.50 13.99
N GLY A 359 -12.46 -23.08 13.64
CA GLY A 359 -13.01 -23.18 12.28
C GLY A 359 -12.26 -22.36 11.24
N ILE A 360 -11.56 -21.29 11.64
CA ILE A 360 -10.93 -20.35 10.69
C ILE A 360 -9.88 -21.02 9.80
N GLU A 361 -9.12 -21.98 10.33
CA GLU A 361 -8.03 -22.62 9.58
C GLU A 361 -8.58 -23.53 8.48
N ALA A 362 -9.60 -24.32 8.80
CA ALA A 362 -10.30 -25.17 7.84
C ALA A 362 -10.99 -24.33 6.76
N SER A 363 -11.63 -23.23 7.16
CA SER A 363 -12.29 -22.30 6.22
C SER A 363 -11.28 -21.65 5.26
N LEU A 364 -10.13 -21.19 5.76
CA LEU A 364 -9.06 -20.65 4.91
C LEU A 364 -8.50 -21.69 3.94
N ALA A 365 -8.28 -22.92 4.41
CA ALA A 365 -7.80 -24.02 3.56
C ALA A 365 -8.83 -24.36 2.46
N SER A 366 -10.12 -24.40 2.81
CA SER A 366 -11.22 -24.61 1.87
C SER A 366 -11.28 -23.50 0.82
N LEU A 367 -11.20 -22.24 1.23
CA LEU A 367 -11.18 -21.08 0.33
C LEU A 367 -10.00 -21.10 -0.64
N CYS A 368 -8.82 -21.51 -0.16
CA CYS A 368 -7.64 -21.65 -1.01
C CYS A 368 -7.82 -22.76 -2.06
N ALA A 369 -8.42 -23.89 -1.69
CA ALA A 369 -8.73 -24.98 -2.62
C ALA A 369 -9.80 -24.56 -3.64
N GLU A 370 -10.88 -23.93 -3.17
CA GLU A 370 -11.96 -23.41 -4.02
C GLU A 370 -11.44 -22.38 -5.02
N ALA A 371 -10.55 -21.47 -4.61
CA ALA A 371 -9.91 -20.50 -5.49
C ALA A 371 -9.12 -21.19 -6.61
N VAL A 372 -8.40 -22.27 -6.30
CA VAL A 372 -7.65 -23.05 -7.30
C VAL A 372 -8.60 -23.73 -8.29
N ASP A 373 -9.68 -24.34 -7.80
CA ASP A 373 -10.66 -25.04 -8.62
C ASP A 373 -11.44 -24.07 -9.51
N ALA A 374 -11.80 -22.90 -9.00
CA ALA A 374 -12.43 -21.83 -9.75
C ALA A 374 -11.54 -21.37 -10.92
N VAL A 375 -10.24 -21.15 -10.66
CA VAL A 375 -9.27 -20.75 -11.69
C VAL A 375 -9.08 -21.84 -12.73
N LYS A 376 -8.93 -23.11 -12.32
CA LYS A 376 -8.82 -24.24 -13.25
C LYS A 376 -10.08 -24.45 -14.08
N SER A 377 -11.24 -24.09 -13.54
CA SER A 377 -12.53 -24.12 -14.26
C SER A 377 -12.71 -22.95 -15.24
N GLY A 378 -11.70 -22.07 -15.35
CA GLY A 378 -11.67 -20.97 -16.32
C GLY A 378 -12.21 -19.63 -15.80
N HIS A 379 -12.40 -19.48 -14.48
CA HIS A 379 -12.66 -18.17 -13.88
C HIS A 379 -11.35 -17.41 -13.69
N ASN A 380 -11.30 -16.17 -14.18
CA ASN A 380 -10.08 -15.36 -14.18
C ASN A 380 -10.21 -14.07 -13.39
N ILE A 381 -11.34 -13.89 -12.70
CA ILE A 381 -11.55 -12.86 -11.70
C ILE A 381 -12.15 -13.54 -10.47
N LEU A 382 -11.45 -13.50 -9.34
CA LEU A 382 -11.97 -13.98 -8.06
C LEU A 382 -12.43 -12.78 -7.23
N ILE A 383 -13.69 -12.79 -6.83
CA ILE A 383 -14.29 -11.80 -5.95
C ILE A 383 -14.30 -12.40 -4.55
N ILE A 384 -13.47 -11.86 -3.66
CA ILE A 384 -13.37 -12.27 -2.25
C ILE A 384 -14.39 -11.43 -1.48
N SER A 385 -15.47 -12.04 -0.99
CA SER A 385 -16.63 -11.31 -0.43
C SER A 385 -17.01 -11.75 0.97
N ASP A 386 -17.14 -10.79 1.90
CA ASP A 386 -17.69 -10.99 3.25
C ASP A 386 -19.17 -10.59 3.37
N ARG A 387 -19.85 -10.38 2.23
CA ARG A 387 -21.22 -9.85 2.18
C ARG A 387 -22.26 -10.75 2.85
N ASN A 388 -21.98 -12.05 2.97
CA ASN A 388 -22.87 -13.03 3.56
C ASN A 388 -22.84 -13.06 5.11
N VAL A 389 -22.11 -12.13 5.74
CA VAL A 389 -22.07 -12.00 7.20
C VAL A 389 -23.49 -11.89 7.77
N ASN A 390 -23.78 -12.72 8.77
CA ASN A 390 -25.07 -12.70 9.46
C ASN A 390 -24.97 -13.24 10.89
N ALA A 391 -26.07 -13.23 11.65
CA ALA A 391 -26.06 -13.72 13.04
C ALA A 391 -25.38 -15.09 13.22
N ASP A 392 -25.50 -15.99 12.25
CA ASP A 392 -24.93 -17.34 12.27
C ASP A 392 -23.62 -17.49 11.46
N GLN A 393 -23.20 -16.46 10.73
CA GLN A 393 -22.02 -16.48 9.84
C GLN A 393 -21.08 -15.30 10.15
N VAL A 394 -19.90 -15.60 10.67
CA VAL A 394 -18.86 -14.60 10.95
C VAL A 394 -17.93 -14.45 9.73
N ALA A 395 -17.51 -13.22 9.44
CA ALA A 395 -16.55 -12.96 8.37
C ALA A 395 -15.10 -13.24 8.83
N ILE A 396 -14.33 -13.95 8.00
CA ILE A 396 -12.87 -13.97 8.12
C ILE A 396 -12.38 -12.54 7.83
N PRO A 397 -11.41 -11.99 8.59
CA PRO A 397 -10.83 -10.70 8.26
C PRO A 397 -10.37 -10.64 6.80
N ALA A 398 -10.91 -9.70 6.02
CA ALA A 398 -10.72 -9.65 4.57
C ALA A 398 -9.23 -9.60 4.17
N LEU A 399 -8.40 -8.92 4.96
CA LEU A 399 -6.94 -8.90 4.79
C LEU A 399 -6.31 -10.29 4.85
N LEU A 400 -6.72 -11.11 5.83
CA LEU A 400 -6.22 -12.46 6.03
C LEU A 400 -6.65 -13.38 4.89
N ALA A 401 -7.93 -13.35 4.52
CA ALA A 401 -8.45 -14.15 3.41
C ALA A 401 -7.79 -13.79 2.08
N THR A 402 -7.66 -12.48 1.79
CA THR A 402 -7.00 -11.98 0.58
C THR A 402 -5.56 -12.44 0.50
N SER A 403 -4.79 -12.27 1.58
CA SER A 403 -3.38 -12.68 1.60
C SER A 403 -3.23 -14.20 1.49
N ALA A 404 -4.06 -14.98 2.17
CA ALA A 404 -4.05 -16.44 2.09
C ALA A 404 -4.27 -16.93 0.65
N ILE A 405 -5.33 -16.42 -0.02
CA ILE A 405 -5.66 -16.77 -1.40
C ILE A 405 -4.55 -16.31 -2.35
N HIS A 406 -4.06 -15.08 -2.21
CA HIS A 406 -2.97 -14.55 -3.02
C HIS A 406 -1.72 -15.42 -2.94
N GLN A 407 -1.25 -15.72 -1.73
CA GLN A 407 -0.05 -16.54 -1.50
C GLN A 407 -0.25 -17.98 -2.00
N HIS A 408 -1.43 -18.57 -1.78
CA HIS A 408 -1.71 -19.91 -2.26
C HIS A 408 -1.69 -20.00 -3.79
N LEU A 409 -2.30 -19.02 -4.48
CA LEU A 409 -2.27 -18.94 -5.93
C LEU A 409 -0.86 -18.69 -6.48
N VAL A 410 -0.02 -17.93 -5.79
CA VAL A 410 1.40 -17.76 -6.15
C VAL A 410 2.14 -19.10 -6.05
N GLN A 411 1.97 -19.83 -4.94
CA GLN A 411 2.61 -21.14 -4.75
C GLN A 411 2.16 -22.19 -5.79
N ARG A 412 0.93 -22.07 -6.30
CA ARG A 412 0.39 -22.95 -7.33
C ARG A 412 0.70 -22.50 -8.77
N GLY A 413 1.38 -21.37 -8.97
CA GLY A 413 1.63 -20.82 -10.30
C GLY A 413 0.36 -20.35 -11.02
N LEU A 414 -0.67 -19.94 -10.28
CA LEU A 414 -1.97 -19.52 -10.82
C LEU A 414 -2.25 -18.03 -10.64
N ARG A 415 -1.48 -17.31 -9.80
CA ARG A 415 -1.76 -15.90 -9.49
C ARG A 415 -1.64 -14.98 -10.71
N ALA A 416 -0.74 -15.25 -11.65
CA ALA A 416 -0.62 -14.47 -12.89
C ALA A 416 -1.82 -14.66 -13.84
N SER A 417 -2.61 -15.74 -13.68
CA SER A 417 -3.74 -16.08 -14.55
C SER A 417 -5.08 -15.57 -14.03
N THR A 418 -5.11 -14.90 -12.87
CA THR A 418 -6.36 -14.47 -12.22
C THR A 418 -6.20 -13.12 -11.54
N GLY A 419 -7.27 -12.33 -11.55
CA GLY A 419 -7.35 -11.07 -10.81
C GLY A 419 -8.09 -11.24 -9.49
N LEU A 420 -7.69 -10.48 -8.48
CA LEU A 420 -8.32 -10.50 -7.15
C LEU A 420 -9.05 -9.19 -6.89
N VAL A 421 -10.36 -9.28 -6.67
CA VAL A 421 -11.20 -8.16 -6.28
C VAL A 421 -11.75 -8.45 -4.87
N VAL A 422 -11.62 -7.49 -3.95
CA VAL A 422 -12.09 -7.67 -2.57
C VAL A 422 -13.35 -6.85 -2.35
N GLU A 423 -14.48 -7.52 -2.12
CA GLU A 423 -15.73 -6.90 -1.67
C GLU A 423 -15.81 -7.06 -0.15
N THR A 424 -15.65 -5.96 0.60
CA THR A 424 -15.56 -6.06 2.05
C THR A 424 -16.31 -4.97 2.79
N GLY A 425 -16.97 -5.37 3.87
CA GLY A 425 -17.55 -4.47 4.85
C GLY A 425 -16.51 -3.87 5.81
N SER A 426 -15.31 -4.45 5.92
CA SER A 426 -14.29 -4.02 6.89
C SER A 426 -13.44 -2.81 6.45
N CYS A 427 -13.42 -2.49 5.16
CA CYS A 427 -12.53 -1.48 4.59
C CYS A 427 -13.18 -0.09 4.56
N ARG A 428 -12.60 0.88 5.28
CA ARG A 428 -13.14 2.25 5.39
C ARG A 428 -12.09 3.37 5.41
N GLU A 429 -10.85 3.06 5.75
CA GLU A 429 -9.74 4.02 5.80
C GLU A 429 -8.70 3.74 4.72
N THR A 430 -7.97 4.76 4.28
CA THR A 430 -6.87 4.63 3.31
C THR A 430 -5.90 3.50 3.65
N HIS A 431 -5.58 3.31 4.93
CA HIS A 431 -4.67 2.25 5.36
C HIS A 431 -5.19 0.83 5.06
N HIS A 432 -6.51 0.61 5.17
CA HIS A 432 -7.13 -0.69 4.89
C HIS A 432 -7.00 -1.02 3.39
N PHE A 433 -7.28 -0.06 2.51
CA PHE A 433 -7.06 -0.22 1.07
C PHE A 433 -5.60 -0.48 0.72
N ALA A 434 -4.67 0.26 1.34
CA ALA A 434 -3.25 0.07 1.12
C ALA A 434 -2.77 -1.33 1.56
N LEU A 435 -3.32 -1.89 2.64
CA LEU A 435 -3.01 -3.25 3.08
C LEU A 435 -3.56 -4.28 2.09
N LEU A 436 -4.84 -4.20 1.74
CA LEU A 436 -5.45 -5.11 0.76
C LEU A 436 -4.67 -5.10 -0.57
N ALA A 437 -4.28 -3.92 -1.05
CA ALA A 437 -3.41 -3.76 -2.21
C ALA A 437 -2.05 -4.45 -2.02
N GLY A 438 -1.37 -4.16 -0.91
CA GLY A 438 -0.05 -4.71 -0.59
C GLY A 438 -0.01 -6.23 -0.49
N TYR A 439 -1.15 -6.88 -0.23
CA TYR A 439 -1.32 -8.34 -0.18
C TYR A 439 -2.10 -8.92 -1.37
N GLY A 440 -2.24 -8.15 -2.45
CA GLY A 440 -2.57 -8.71 -3.78
C GLY A 440 -3.94 -8.34 -4.36
N ALA A 441 -4.72 -7.45 -3.72
CA ALA A 441 -5.97 -6.96 -4.28
C ALA A 441 -5.73 -5.98 -5.43
N GLU A 442 -6.27 -6.27 -6.61
CA GLU A 442 -6.19 -5.38 -7.78
C GLU A 442 -7.28 -4.31 -7.75
N ALA A 443 -8.41 -4.61 -7.12
CA ALA A 443 -9.47 -3.65 -6.81
C ALA A 443 -10.17 -4.01 -5.49
N VAL A 444 -10.77 -3.02 -4.85
CA VAL A 444 -11.50 -3.12 -3.59
C VAL A 444 -12.84 -2.41 -3.71
N HIS A 445 -13.92 -3.13 -3.43
CA HIS A 445 -15.26 -2.59 -3.28
C HIS A 445 -15.63 -2.47 -1.77
N PRO A 446 -15.58 -1.27 -1.19
CA PRO A 446 -15.89 -1.07 0.22
C PRO A 446 -17.41 -0.90 0.43
N TYR A 447 -18.20 -1.93 0.13
CA TYR A 447 -19.67 -1.81 0.03
C TYR A 447 -20.30 -1.18 1.26
N LEU A 448 -19.90 -1.60 2.47
CA LEU A 448 -20.49 -1.11 3.71
C LEU A 448 -20.11 0.34 3.99
N ALA A 449 -18.89 0.76 3.62
CA ALA A 449 -18.49 2.15 3.73
C ALA A 449 -19.32 3.03 2.79
N LEU A 450 -19.60 2.56 1.57
CA LEU A 450 -20.44 3.29 0.62
C LEU A 450 -21.90 3.37 1.08
N GLU A 451 -22.49 2.26 1.56
CA GLU A 451 -23.84 2.27 2.17
C GLU A 451 -23.91 3.22 3.37
N THR A 452 -22.88 3.21 4.22
CA THR A 452 -22.77 4.12 5.36
C THR A 452 -22.72 5.58 4.93
N LEU A 453 -22.05 5.89 3.82
CA LEU A 453 -22.00 7.25 3.27
C LEU A 453 -23.33 7.69 2.70
N VAL A 454 -24.11 6.77 2.10
CA VAL A 454 -25.46 7.06 1.62
C VAL A 454 -26.36 7.47 2.79
N ASP A 455 -26.31 6.73 3.90
CA ASP A 455 -27.04 7.07 5.13
C ASP A 455 -26.54 8.39 5.75
N LEU A 456 -25.22 8.54 5.86
CA LEU A 456 -24.58 9.72 6.44
C LEU A 456 -24.85 11.00 5.63
N ALA A 457 -25.02 10.91 4.31
CA ALA A 457 -25.17 12.05 3.41
C ALA A 457 -26.31 13.01 3.81
N HIS A 458 -27.38 12.48 4.40
CA HIS A 458 -28.52 13.25 4.91
C HIS A 458 -28.20 14.06 6.18
N THR A 459 -27.15 13.68 6.90
CA THR A 459 -26.74 14.28 8.18
C THR A 459 -25.49 15.15 8.06
N LEU A 460 -24.82 15.14 6.90
CA LEU A 460 -23.60 15.94 6.68
C LEU A 460 -23.90 17.44 6.61
N PRO A 461 -22.94 18.30 7.00
CA PRO A 461 -23.07 19.75 6.85
C PRO A 461 -23.29 20.11 5.39
N HIS A 462 -24.44 20.74 5.08
CA HIS A 462 -24.98 20.98 3.74
C HIS A 462 -25.42 19.66 3.08
N GLU A 463 -26.74 19.45 3.00
CA GLU A 463 -27.32 18.27 2.35
C GLU A 463 -26.63 17.99 1.01
N MET A 464 -25.94 16.85 0.95
CA MET A 464 -25.17 16.44 -0.21
C MET A 464 -25.84 15.25 -0.86
N ALA A 465 -25.90 15.23 -2.19
CA ALA A 465 -26.33 14.05 -2.91
C ALA A 465 -25.41 12.86 -2.59
N ALA A 466 -25.99 11.70 -2.28
CA ALA A 466 -25.23 10.50 -1.90
C ALA A 466 -24.15 10.11 -2.94
N ASP A 467 -24.46 10.26 -4.23
CA ASP A 467 -23.49 10.02 -5.32
C ASP A 467 -22.24 10.91 -5.21
N LYS A 468 -22.42 12.17 -4.80
CA LYS A 468 -21.31 13.11 -4.61
C LYS A 468 -20.49 12.74 -3.36
N ALA A 469 -21.13 12.31 -2.29
CA ALA A 469 -20.45 11.84 -1.08
C ALA A 469 -19.58 10.61 -1.37
N MET A 470 -20.13 9.62 -2.10
CA MET A 470 -19.39 8.43 -2.55
C MET A 470 -18.22 8.78 -3.49
N TYR A 471 -18.45 9.70 -4.44
CA TYR A 471 -17.40 10.18 -5.34
C TYR A 471 -16.25 10.84 -4.58
N ASN A 472 -16.58 11.76 -3.66
CA ASN A 472 -15.59 12.46 -2.85
C ASN A 472 -14.80 11.51 -1.95
N TYR A 473 -15.49 10.56 -1.30
CA TYR A 473 -14.83 9.53 -0.50
C TYR A 473 -13.85 8.70 -1.33
N THR A 474 -14.28 8.22 -2.50
CA THR A 474 -13.43 7.45 -3.42
C THR A 474 -12.20 8.26 -3.84
N LYS A 475 -12.39 9.55 -4.17
CA LYS A 475 -11.31 10.49 -4.49
C LYS A 475 -10.35 10.70 -3.31
N ALA A 476 -10.87 10.82 -2.09
CA ALA A 476 -10.08 10.99 -0.87
C ALA A 476 -9.19 9.77 -0.62
N VAL A 477 -9.75 8.57 -0.76
CA VAL A 477 -8.99 7.32 -0.65
C VAL A 477 -7.94 7.23 -1.74
N GLY A 478 -8.25 7.59 -2.99
CA GLY A 478 -7.28 7.63 -4.09
C GLY A 478 -6.10 8.57 -3.79
N LYS A 479 -6.35 9.80 -3.34
CA LYS A 479 -5.30 10.71 -2.88
C LYS A 479 -4.49 10.12 -1.71
N GLY A 480 -5.17 9.50 -0.76
CA GLY A 480 -4.54 8.83 0.36
C GLY A 480 -3.62 7.68 -0.09
N LEU A 481 -4.03 6.88 -1.08
CA LEU A 481 -3.20 5.80 -1.64
C LEU A 481 -1.95 6.37 -2.31
N MET A 482 -2.08 7.44 -3.11
CA MET A 482 -0.91 8.14 -3.68
C MET A 482 0.04 8.58 -2.57
N LYS A 483 -0.47 9.17 -1.48
CA LYS A 483 0.36 9.53 -0.32
C LYS A 483 1.06 8.32 0.31
N VAL A 484 0.36 7.20 0.53
CA VAL A 484 0.96 6.00 1.15
C VAL A 484 2.08 5.43 0.27
N MET A 485 1.85 5.33 -1.04
CA MET A 485 2.87 4.86 -1.99
C MET A 485 4.09 5.80 -2.04
N SER A 486 3.83 7.11 -2.02
CA SER A 486 4.89 8.12 -2.14
C SER A 486 5.84 8.13 -0.94
N LYS A 487 5.41 7.69 0.25
CA LYS A 487 6.28 7.52 1.44
C LYS A 487 7.47 6.58 1.20
N MET A 488 7.33 5.61 0.30
CA MET A 488 8.40 4.70 -0.11
C MET A 488 9.01 5.09 -1.48
N GLY A 489 8.58 6.20 -2.07
CA GLY A 489 8.98 6.63 -3.40
C GLY A 489 8.44 5.73 -4.52
N ILE A 490 7.27 5.11 -4.32
CA ILE A 490 6.60 4.26 -5.31
C ILE A 490 5.62 5.11 -6.12
N SER A 491 5.67 5.01 -7.45
CA SER A 491 4.85 5.85 -8.32
C SER A 491 3.56 5.18 -8.78
N THR A 492 3.52 3.85 -8.92
CA THR A 492 2.36 3.15 -9.51
C THR A 492 1.70 2.17 -8.54
N TYR A 493 0.38 2.09 -8.61
CA TYR A 493 -0.39 1.09 -7.86
C TYR A 493 -0.02 -0.34 -8.26
N MET A 494 0.31 -0.58 -9.53
CA MET A 494 0.71 -1.91 -10.02
C MET A 494 1.99 -2.42 -9.34
N SER A 495 3.00 -1.57 -9.17
CA SER A 495 4.23 -1.93 -8.45
C SER A 495 4.01 -2.04 -6.94
N TYR A 496 3.00 -1.37 -6.39
CA TYR A 496 2.64 -1.44 -4.98
C TYR A 496 1.82 -2.70 -4.64
N CYS A 497 0.96 -3.14 -5.57
CA CYS A 497 0.13 -4.33 -5.41
C CYS A 497 1.00 -5.59 -5.22
N GLY A 498 0.80 -6.32 -4.13
CA GLY A 498 1.61 -7.49 -3.78
C GLY A 498 3.02 -7.21 -3.25
N ALA A 499 3.40 -5.94 -3.04
CA ALA A 499 4.76 -5.55 -2.62
C ALA A 499 5.02 -5.66 -1.12
N GLN A 500 3.97 -5.80 -0.29
CA GLN A 500 4.08 -5.96 1.17
C GLN A 500 4.95 -4.88 1.86
N ILE A 501 4.64 -3.60 1.61
CA ILE A 501 5.38 -2.45 2.19
C ILE A 501 4.91 -2.15 3.63
N PHE A 502 4.93 -3.19 4.46
CA PHE A 502 4.43 -3.16 5.84
C PHE A 502 5.34 -3.92 6.80
N GLU A 503 5.26 -3.56 8.07
CA GLU A 503 5.78 -4.34 9.20
C GLU A 503 4.61 -4.75 10.10
N ALA A 504 4.59 -6.01 10.53
CA ALA A 504 3.63 -6.50 11.51
C ALA A 504 4.21 -6.31 12.92
N ILE A 505 3.36 -5.86 13.85
CA ILE A 505 3.71 -5.70 15.26
C ILE A 505 2.63 -6.40 16.09
N GLY A 506 3.02 -7.40 16.86
CA GLY A 506 2.13 -8.18 17.72
C GLY A 506 1.48 -9.38 17.06
N LEU A 507 1.98 -9.84 15.90
CA LEU A 507 1.55 -11.07 15.23
C LEU A 507 2.67 -12.11 15.32
N ASN A 508 2.36 -13.34 15.72
CA ASN A 508 3.37 -14.40 15.82
C ASN A 508 3.89 -14.84 14.44
N LYS A 509 5.11 -15.42 14.43
CA LYS A 509 5.73 -15.86 13.17
C LYS A 509 4.95 -16.94 12.46
N SER A 510 4.33 -17.87 13.17
CA SER A 510 3.54 -18.94 12.55
C SER A 510 2.40 -18.41 11.67
N LEU A 511 1.71 -17.35 12.11
CA LEU A 511 0.68 -16.68 11.33
C LEU A 511 1.28 -15.94 10.14
N VAL A 512 2.34 -15.15 10.38
CA VAL A 512 2.99 -14.32 9.36
C VAL A 512 3.63 -15.17 8.26
N ASP A 513 4.38 -16.22 8.60
CA ASP A 513 5.04 -17.09 7.64
C ASP A 513 4.06 -17.87 6.76
N LYS A 514 2.89 -18.22 7.30
CA LYS A 514 1.86 -18.97 6.58
C LYS A 514 1.01 -18.09 5.68
N TYR A 515 0.55 -16.93 6.18
CA TYR A 515 -0.45 -16.11 5.48
C TYR A 515 0.07 -14.78 4.96
N PHE A 516 1.17 -14.25 5.49
CA PHE A 516 1.75 -12.96 5.12
C PHE A 516 3.25 -13.07 4.80
N ARG A 517 3.66 -14.20 4.21
CA ARG A 517 5.06 -14.56 3.96
C ARG A 517 5.83 -13.42 3.30
N GLY A 518 6.97 -13.04 3.89
CA GLY A 518 7.82 -11.93 3.44
C GLY A 518 7.68 -10.65 4.29
N THR A 519 6.71 -10.62 5.22
CA THR A 519 6.49 -9.50 6.14
C THR A 519 7.34 -9.65 7.40
N SER A 520 7.97 -8.56 7.85
CA SER A 520 8.72 -8.56 9.13
C SER A 520 7.75 -8.58 10.31
N SER A 521 8.06 -9.37 11.33
CA SER A 521 7.40 -9.33 12.64
C SER A 521 8.44 -9.52 13.75
N THR A 522 9.00 -8.40 14.21
CA THR A 522 10.08 -8.40 15.22
C THR A 522 9.53 -8.61 16.63
N VAL A 523 8.36 -8.02 16.91
CA VAL A 523 7.64 -8.18 18.17
C VAL A 523 6.45 -9.10 17.89
N GLU A 524 6.56 -10.35 18.34
CA GLU A 524 5.51 -11.37 18.19
C GLU A 524 4.34 -11.13 19.15
N GLY A 525 3.24 -11.85 18.95
CA GLY A 525 2.05 -11.73 19.79
C GLY A 525 0.99 -12.76 19.44
N ILE A 526 -0.18 -12.30 19.03
CA ILE A 526 -1.34 -13.16 18.77
C ILE A 526 -1.15 -14.04 17.53
N GLY A 527 -1.83 -15.18 17.51
CA GLY A 527 -1.86 -16.11 16.39
C GLY A 527 -3.18 -16.08 15.63
N LEU A 528 -3.37 -17.08 14.77
CA LEU A 528 -4.57 -17.21 13.93
C LEU A 528 -5.86 -17.33 14.74
N PHE A 529 -5.83 -18.12 15.82
CA PHE A 529 -7.03 -18.39 16.62
C PHE A 529 -7.44 -17.17 17.46
N GLU A 530 -6.49 -16.39 17.95
CA GLU A 530 -6.78 -15.14 18.66
C GLU A 530 -7.35 -14.07 17.70
N VAL A 531 -6.83 -13.97 16.47
CA VAL A 531 -7.42 -13.11 15.42
C VAL A 531 -8.87 -13.52 15.13
N ALA A 532 -9.16 -14.82 15.06
CA ALA A 532 -10.52 -15.31 14.89
C ALA A 532 -11.40 -15.02 16.11
N GLU A 533 -10.84 -15.13 17.32
CA GLU A 533 -11.52 -14.83 18.57
C GLU A 533 -11.90 -13.34 18.66
N GLU A 534 -11.03 -12.42 18.24
CA GLU A 534 -11.36 -11.00 18.15
C GLU A 534 -12.57 -10.75 17.23
N ALA A 535 -12.57 -11.37 16.04
CA ALA A 535 -13.68 -11.26 15.09
C ALA A 535 -14.99 -11.85 15.65
N LEU A 536 -14.93 -13.01 16.30
CA LEU A 536 -16.08 -13.66 16.93
C LEU A 536 -16.64 -12.84 18.10
N ARG A 537 -15.78 -12.24 18.92
CA ARG A 537 -16.22 -11.37 20.02
C ARG A 537 -16.91 -10.11 19.50
N LEU A 538 -16.38 -9.53 18.43
CA LEU A 538 -16.99 -8.37 17.78
C LEU A 538 -18.36 -8.73 17.17
N HIS A 539 -18.43 -9.88 16.51
CA HIS A 539 -19.66 -10.44 15.96
C HIS A 539 -20.72 -10.67 17.05
N ALA A 540 -20.32 -11.24 18.19
CA ALA A 540 -21.21 -11.47 19.32
C ALA A 540 -21.73 -10.17 19.96
N LEU A 541 -20.95 -9.09 19.94
CA LEU A 541 -21.41 -7.77 20.37
C LEU A 541 -22.45 -7.20 19.41
N ALA A 542 -22.19 -7.29 18.10
CA ALA A 542 -23.07 -6.77 17.05
C ALA A 542 -24.45 -7.43 17.03
N PHE A 543 -24.50 -8.76 17.20
CA PHE A 543 -25.76 -9.52 17.26
C PHE A 543 -26.22 -9.79 18.71
N GLY A 544 -25.61 -9.10 19.67
CA GLY A 544 -25.88 -9.24 21.10
C GLY A 544 -27.10 -8.46 21.57
N LYS A 545 -27.28 -8.44 22.90
CA LYS A 545 -28.34 -7.66 23.58
C LYS A 545 -27.79 -6.48 24.38
N ASP A 546 -26.62 -5.97 24.01
CA ASP A 546 -26.02 -4.82 24.71
C ASP A 546 -26.92 -3.59 24.49
N PRO A 547 -27.52 -3.01 25.56
CA PRO A 547 -28.41 -1.86 25.42
C PRO A 547 -27.73 -0.63 24.80
N LEU A 548 -26.40 -0.50 24.91
CA LEU A 548 -25.65 0.63 24.38
C LEU A 548 -25.46 0.53 22.87
N LEU A 549 -25.30 -0.69 22.36
CA LEU A 549 -25.12 -0.95 20.94
C LEU A 549 -26.47 -1.10 20.22
N ALA A 550 -27.57 -1.33 20.94
CA ALA A 550 -28.89 -1.56 20.34
C ALA A 550 -29.35 -0.48 19.33
N ASN A 551 -28.95 0.78 19.50
CA ASN A 551 -29.36 1.88 18.61
C ASN A 551 -28.20 2.80 18.18
N SER A 552 -26.95 2.43 18.47
CA SER A 552 -25.80 3.27 18.14
C SER A 552 -24.51 2.47 18.00
N LEU A 553 -23.58 2.97 17.19
CA LEU A 553 -22.21 2.45 17.15
C LEU A 553 -21.48 2.71 18.46
N ASP A 554 -20.45 1.90 18.74
CA ASP A 554 -19.52 2.21 19.83
C ASP A 554 -18.92 3.61 19.62
N VAL A 555 -18.76 4.31 20.72
CA VAL A 555 -18.31 5.71 20.72
C VAL A 555 -16.88 5.83 20.17
N GLY A 556 -16.09 4.76 20.26
CA GLY A 556 -14.67 4.74 19.94
C GLY A 556 -13.85 5.38 21.05
N GLY A 557 -12.77 6.05 20.66
CA GLY A 557 -11.80 6.67 21.53
C GLY A 557 -10.38 6.33 21.10
N GLU A 558 -10.14 6.14 19.81
CA GLU A 558 -8.79 5.90 19.26
C GLU A 558 -8.08 7.22 18.97
N TYR A 559 -8.83 8.19 18.44
CA TYR A 559 -8.29 9.48 18.00
C TYR A 559 -8.38 10.55 19.09
N ALA A 560 -9.31 10.39 20.04
CA ALA A 560 -9.51 11.33 21.13
C ALA A 560 -9.85 10.59 22.43
N TYR A 561 -9.28 11.06 23.53
CA TYR A 561 -9.58 10.51 24.86
C TYR A 561 -11.08 10.58 25.17
N ARG A 562 -11.65 9.44 25.57
CA ARG A 562 -13.00 9.34 26.09
C ARG A 562 -13.02 8.46 27.33
N VAL A 563 -13.87 8.79 28.29
CA VAL A 563 -13.96 8.05 29.57
C VAL A 563 -14.28 6.56 29.39
N ARG A 564 -15.04 6.21 28.33
CA ARG A 564 -15.38 4.80 28.00
C ARG A 564 -14.61 4.27 26.78
N GLY A 565 -13.70 5.07 26.23
CA GLY A 565 -12.98 4.78 25.00
C GLY A 565 -11.74 3.91 25.21
N GLU A 566 -10.78 4.01 24.28
CA GLU A 566 -9.48 3.40 24.46
C GLU A 566 -8.69 4.10 25.57
N ASP A 567 -7.73 3.37 26.14
CA ASP A 567 -6.79 3.99 27.04
C ASP A 567 -5.80 4.91 26.31
N HIS A 568 -5.55 6.09 26.89
CA HIS A 568 -4.54 7.04 26.41
C HIS A 568 -3.47 7.30 27.48
N LEU A 569 -2.22 7.55 27.06
CA LEU A 569 -1.15 7.98 27.96
C LEU A 569 -1.45 9.35 28.57
N TRP A 570 -1.97 10.27 27.78
CA TRP A 570 -2.34 11.62 28.21
C TRP A 570 -3.81 11.69 28.61
N THR A 571 -4.07 11.51 29.91
CA THR A 571 -5.41 11.71 30.50
C THR A 571 -5.55 13.11 31.11
N PRO A 572 -6.79 13.62 31.28
CA PRO A 572 -7.02 14.90 31.97
C PRO A 572 -6.35 14.99 33.34
N ASP A 573 -6.39 13.89 34.11
CA ASP A 573 -5.76 13.82 35.43
C ASP A 573 -4.24 13.88 35.35
N ALA A 574 -3.61 13.15 34.42
CA ALA A 574 -2.17 13.18 34.23
C ALA A 574 -1.69 14.60 33.83
N ILE A 575 -2.41 15.24 32.90
CA ILE A 575 -2.11 16.60 32.46
C ILE A 575 -2.26 17.60 33.62
N ALA A 576 -3.36 17.53 34.37
CA ALA A 576 -3.61 18.42 35.49
C ALA A 576 -2.52 18.30 36.57
N LYS A 577 -2.15 17.08 36.96
CA LYS A 577 -1.08 16.87 37.96
C LYS A 577 0.29 17.37 37.49
N LEU A 578 0.63 17.18 36.21
CA LEU A 578 1.88 17.70 35.65
C LEU A 578 1.90 19.24 35.65
N GLN A 579 0.81 19.88 35.25
CA GLN A 579 0.70 21.34 35.24
C GLN A 579 0.76 21.94 36.66
N HIS A 580 0.03 21.35 37.62
CA HIS A 580 0.01 21.82 39.00
C HIS A 580 1.36 21.64 39.69
N SER A 581 2.00 20.47 39.55
CA SER A 581 3.33 20.22 40.13
C SER A 581 4.38 21.20 39.61
N THR A 582 4.39 21.46 38.30
CA THR A 582 5.34 22.39 37.67
C THR A 582 5.09 23.84 38.10
N ARG A 583 3.82 24.30 38.14
CA ARG A 583 3.49 25.69 38.53
C ARG A 583 3.72 25.96 40.01
N ALA A 584 3.39 25.02 40.88
CA ALA A 584 3.54 25.15 42.32
C ALA A 584 4.95 24.76 42.84
N ASN A 585 5.83 24.29 41.94
CA ASN A 585 7.12 23.69 42.29
C ASN A 585 7.00 22.59 43.38
N ASN A 586 5.99 21.72 43.23
CA ASN A 586 5.68 20.69 44.21
C ASN A 586 6.07 19.29 43.72
N TYR A 587 7.12 18.73 44.30
CA TYR A 587 7.63 17.39 43.96
C TYR A 587 6.69 16.25 44.39
N SER A 588 5.89 16.40 45.46
CA SER A 588 4.94 15.34 45.86
C SER A 588 3.85 15.16 44.80
N THR A 589 3.31 16.26 44.27
CA THR A 589 2.36 16.23 43.15
C THR A 589 3.00 15.68 41.87
N TYR A 590 4.29 15.95 41.63
CA TYR A 590 5.01 15.33 40.51
C TYR A 590 5.14 13.81 40.68
N LYS A 591 5.40 13.31 41.90
CA LYS A 591 5.41 11.87 42.17
C LYS A 591 4.07 11.21 41.90
N GLU A 592 2.96 11.88 42.23
CA GLU A 592 1.63 11.38 41.88
C GLU A 592 1.42 11.31 40.36
N TYR A 593 1.84 12.34 39.60
CA TYR A 593 1.84 12.29 38.14
C TYR A 593 2.70 11.13 37.61
N ALA A 594 3.93 11.00 38.12
CA ALA A 594 4.85 9.95 37.70
C ALA A 594 4.28 8.56 38.01
N GLN A 595 3.62 8.39 39.15
CA GLN A 595 2.94 7.14 39.50
C GLN A 595 1.78 6.85 38.54
N LEU A 596 0.95 7.83 38.17
CA LEU A 596 -0.12 7.64 37.18
C LEU A 596 0.40 7.18 35.82
N ILE A 597 1.57 7.66 35.39
CA ILE A 597 2.18 7.29 34.11
C ILE A 597 2.96 5.96 34.19
N ASN A 598 3.63 5.70 35.32
CA ASN A 598 4.52 4.54 35.48
C ASN A 598 3.79 3.30 36.01
N ASP A 599 2.62 3.46 36.65
CA ASP A 599 1.80 2.33 37.08
C ASP A 599 1.14 1.66 35.87
N GLN A 600 1.91 0.79 35.22
CA GLN A 600 1.46 -0.04 34.11
C GLN A 600 0.93 -1.41 34.58
N SER A 601 0.70 -1.59 35.89
CA SER A 601 0.12 -2.84 36.41
C SER A 601 -1.31 -3.08 35.93
N LYS A 602 -1.98 -2.02 35.47
CA LYS A 602 -3.37 -2.05 34.95
C LYS A 602 -3.52 -1.57 33.51
N ARG A 603 -2.57 -0.78 32.99
CA ARG A 603 -2.66 -0.10 31.69
C ARG A 603 -1.37 -0.33 30.89
N HIS A 604 -1.36 -1.36 30.07
CA HIS A 604 -0.24 -1.69 29.20
C HIS A 604 -0.29 -0.82 27.93
N LEU A 605 0.30 0.38 27.98
CA LEU A 605 0.24 1.33 26.86
C LEU A 605 1.46 1.29 25.95
N THR A 606 2.62 0.87 26.50
CA THR A 606 3.90 0.96 25.81
C THR A 606 4.74 -0.29 26.05
N LEU A 607 5.51 -0.72 25.05
CA LEU A 607 6.40 -1.88 25.19
C LEU A 607 7.36 -1.75 26.39
N ARG A 608 7.85 -0.54 26.68
CA ARG A 608 8.76 -0.30 27.83
C ARG A 608 8.16 -0.69 29.18
N GLY A 609 6.83 -0.70 29.32
CA GLY A 609 6.18 -1.10 30.57
C GLY A 609 6.00 -2.61 30.75
N LEU A 610 6.39 -3.41 29.75
CA LEU A 610 6.53 -4.86 29.89
C LEU A 610 7.87 -5.25 30.54
N PHE A 611 8.77 -4.29 30.76
CA PHE A 611 10.07 -4.51 31.38
C PHE A 611 10.06 -4.05 32.84
N GLU A 612 10.76 -4.79 33.70
CA GLU A 612 11.08 -4.39 35.06
C GLU A 612 12.60 -4.31 35.26
N PHE A 613 13.06 -3.39 36.11
CA PHE A 613 14.46 -3.35 36.50
C PHE A 613 14.73 -4.41 37.57
N LYS A 614 15.67 -5.32 37.30
CA LYS A 614 16.18 -6.24 38.32
C LYS A 614 17.17 -5.49 39.22
N ILE A 615 16.70 -5.06 40.39
CA ILE A 615 17.47 -4.28 41.36
C ILE A 615 18.01 -5.21 42.45
N ASP A 616 19.30 -5.05 42.79
CA ASP A 616 19.93 -5.70 43.95
C ASP A 616 19.98 -4.69 45.11
N PRO A 617 19.14 -4.83 46.15
CA PRO A 617 19.10 -3.88 47.27
C PRO A 617 20.43 -3.76 48.01
N THR A 618 21.29 -4.79 47.94
CA THR A 618 22.60 -4.77 48.63
C THR A 618 23.61 -3.84 47.97
N LYS A 619 23.36 -3.41 46.73
CA LYS A 619 24.21 -2.50 45.95
C LYS A 619 23.59 -1.11 45.79
N ALA A 620 22.52 -0.80 46.53
CA ALA A 620 21.93 0.52 46.51
C ALA A 620 22.91 1.54 47.12
N ILE A 621 23.05 2.69 46.45
CA ILE A 621 23.89 3.80 46.91
C ILE A 621 23.03 4.94 47.48
N PRO A 622 23.57 5.76 48.39
CA PRO A 622 22.94 7.02 48.79
C PRO A 622 22.63 7.92 47.59
N LEU A 623 21.55 8.70 47.67
CA LEU A 623 21.15 9.61 46.59
C LEU A 623 22.23 10.68 46.30
N ASP A 624 22.99 11.03 47.33
CA ASP A 624 24.07 12.00 47.36
C ASP A 624 25.24 11.60 46.47
N GLU A 625 25.40 10.28 46.22
CA GLU A 625 26.42 9.71 45.34
C GLU A 625 25.97 9.65 43.87
N VAL A 626 24.68 9.90 43.59
CA VAL A 626 24.15 9.93 42.24
C VAL A 626 24.57 11.23 41.53
N GLU A 627 24.81 11.15 40.22
CA GLU A 627 25.08 12.33 39.38
C GLU A 627 24.04 13.43 39.63
N SER A 628 24.51 14.67 39.87
CA SER A 628 23.63 15.77 40.20
C SER A 628 22.61 16.06 39.09
N ALA A 629 21.41 16.49 39.45
CA ALA A 629 20.37 16.84 38.49
C ALA A 629 20.85 17.90 37.47
N LYS A 630 21.72 18.84 37.87
CA LYS A 630 22.32 19.88 37.02
C LYS A 630 23.15 19.30 35.87
N GLU A 631 23.79 18.15 36.07
CA GLU A 631 24.56 17.47 35.02
C GLU A 631 23.66 16.57 34.16
N ILE A 632 22.70 15.88 34.78
CA ILE A 632 21.72 15.03 34.06
C ILE A 632 20.92 15.84 33.04
N VAL A 633 20.42 17.03 33.41
CA VAL A 633 19.56 17.85 32.53
C VAL A 633 20.27 18.34 31.26
N LYS A 634 21.61 18.37 31.22
CA LYS A 634 22.36 18.71 30.00
C LYS A 634 22.19 17.68 28.89
N ARG A 635 21.77 16.45 29.25
CA ARG A 635 21.43 15.37 28.32
C ARG A 635 20.05 15.57 27.70
N PHE A 636 19.18 16.38 28.31
CA PHE A 636 17.83 16.60 27.81
C PHE A 636 17.82 17.54 26.62
N ALA A 637 16.93 17.24 25.68
CA ALA A 637 16.63 18.09 24.55
C ALA A 637 15.12 18.25 24.44
N THR A 638 14.62 19.47 24.24
CA THR A 638 13.23 19.62 23.79
C THR A 638 13.15 19.18 22.33
N GLY A 639 12.10 18.44 21.96
CA GLY A 639 11.88 18.03 20.58
C GLY A 639 11.80 19.22 19.61
N ALA A 640 12.02 18.94 18.33
CA ALA A 640 11.89 19.92 17.25
C ALA A 640 10.40 20.28 17.07
N MET A 641 10.03 21.50 17.44
CA MET A 641 8.68 22.04 17.24
C MET A 641 8.81 23.38 16.53
N SER A 642 8.37 23.45 15.28
CA SER A 642 8.60 24.61 14.43
C SER A 642 7.85 25.85 14.90
N LEU A 643 8.48 27.02 14.75
CA LEU A 643 7.80 28.31 14.86
C LEU A 643 6.73 28.39 13.75
N GLY A 644 5.46 28.38 14.16
CA GLY A 644 4.30 28.25 13.26
C GLY A 644 3.38 27.09 13.63
N SER A 645 3.93 25.96 14.11
CA SER A 645 3.14 24.91 14.76
C SER A 645 2.77 25.28 16.20
N ILE A 646 3.64 26.04 16.87
CA ILE A 646 3.45 26.61 18.19
C ILE A 646 3.67 28.13 18.17
N SER A 647 3.17 28.83 19.19
CA SER A 647 3.32 30.28 19.30
C SER A 647 4.78 30.69 19.58
N THR A 648 5.11 31.94 19.24
CA THR A 648 6.44 32.52 19.52
C THR A 648 6.78 32.46 21.01
N GLU A 649 5.79 32.70 21.87
CA GLU A 649 5.93 32.65 23.32
C GLU A 649 6.26 31.24 23.79
N ALA A 650 5.57 30.22 23.28
CA ALA A 650 5.85 28.82 23.61
C ALA A 650 7.25 28.41 23.15
N HIS A 651 7.60 28.73 21.90
CA HIS A 651 8.90 28.42 21.32
C HIS A 651 10.05 29.10 22.08
N ALA A 652 9.95 30.41 22.32
CA ALA A 652 10.96 31.17 23.07
C ALA A 652 11.08 30.70 24.53
N THR A 653 9.96 30.35 25.16
CA THR A 653 9.96 29.83 26.54
C THR A 653 10.78 28.55 26.65
N LEU A 654 10.61 27.60 25.72
CA LEU A 654 11.38 26.36 25.69
C LEU A 654 12.87 26.62 25.50
N ALA A 655 13.23 27.47 24.53
CA ALA A 655 14.63 27.81 24.27
C ALA A 655 15.30 28.49 25.47
N ILE A 656 14.64 29.49 26.07
CA ILE A 656 15.13 30.19 27.26
C ILE A 656 15.29 29.20 28.43
N ALA A 657 14.32 28.30 28.64
CA ALA A 657 14.37 27.31 29.70
C ALA A 657 15.56 26.35 29.52
N MET A 658 15.72 25.75 28.33
CA MET A 658 16.80 24.80 28.06
C MET A 658 18.19 25.46 28.16
N ASN A 659 18.34 26.68 27.64
CA ASN A 659 19.59 27.42 27.76
C ASN A 659 19.95 27.73 29.22
N ARG A 660 18.96 28.07 30.07
CA ARG A 660 19.19 28.32 31.50
C ARG A 660 19.69 27.09 32.25
N ILE A 661 19.21 25.90 31.90
CA ILE A 661 19.62 24.64 32.55
C ILE A 661 20.79 23.95 31.85
N GLY A 662 21.34 24.54 30.77
CA GLY A 662 22.44 23.96 29.99
C GLY A 662 22.04 22.74 29.15
N GLY A 663 20.74 22.53 28.92
CA GLY A 663 20.22 21.54 27.99
C GLY A 663 20.16 22.07 26.56
N LYS A 664 19.49 21.33 25.66
CA LYS A 664 19.37 21.69 24.24
C LYS A 664 17.92 21.98 23.85
N SER A 665 17.70 22.99 23.02
CA SER A 665 16.43 23.20 22.31
C SER A 665 16.64 23.04 20.80
N ASN A 666 15.59 22.68 20.07
CA ASN A 666 15.61 22.51 18.62
C ASN A 666 14.58 23.44 17.98
N THR A 667 14.97 24.14 16.91
CA THR A 667 14.18 25.20 16.24
C THR A 667 13.02 24.68 15.41
N GLY A 668 12.92 23.35 15.21
CA GLY A 668 11.99 22.74 14.26
C GLY A 668 12.72 22.12 13.08
#